data_AF-A0A353E0Q5-F1
#
_entry.id   AF-A0A353E0Q5-F1
#
_cell.length_a   1.000
_cell.length_b   1.000
_cell.length_c   1.000
_cell.angle_alpha   90.00
_cell.angle_beta   90.00
_cell.angle_gamma   90.00
#
_symmetry.space_group_name_H-M   'P 1'
#
loop_
_entity.id
_entity.type
_entity.pdbx_description
1 polymer ?
#
loop_
_entity_poly.entity_id
_entity_poly.type
_entity_poly.pdbx_seq_one_letter_code
_entity_poly.pdbx_strand_id
1 'polypeptide(L)'
;MAAPVVSGMLALMQEFLVEKEINPSPALLKALLINGARSSGTLYDFQIDPLINFQGWGVPNLNHSLPTNLLQTADNRSSSLQFFDQDPDRALATGESMSWDLNVSTNGARAFPLRVSLVWTDPPGNPAAGIKLVNDLDLVVSNTVSGEVFLGNDFPEGARFTQMSSTNQVSESDVVNNVENVFINGPLSTNYVVSVIGRRVNVNAVHAHPEGVVQDFALVISSGDDIELEEPFKLEDLDPALPDFTPPVYAITNGIPRLEDRVGANAPLLGTTNGLTPQWQFYAFTNSLPSTNDVGFTNGPYVAFATFLPPQLGQPRASDADVDLYVSRDPGLLSLNPGVIAGASKSTNQGGTEVVVFENQPLGEDVIYYVGVKSEDHQGAQYAMVGLSSPDPFDFTDANGNRVFRGIPLNQGIIPDGTPSSPGAALGIAIGNPLNGLQVQSVMVETLLFHQDIGDLLGSISHDGVSAVLNNHMLYDPSGDSTFLAATFDDFGLYPGSIASDGPGNLINFIGQNGVGVWLMTMVDNALGQTGNLTSFNVIATPNQLLGEDGLTSTVQAESFAYYFVEVPPDASALNVQLTEFALPLDLYLRHEELPTQTLYDKRTLGLDGDAMVSVTMTPRDIPPLNAGRYFIGVYNPNTEPVDFRLNYDVERNLVVDAEQPFFTDDLEVPILDDGLTHAQIYVPDTRPIAEAKIGIRLDHPRLSDLSLNLVSPEGTRVMLMENRGGGTETALGSGDSQAPIFAGFSDNEEDADTLIKFAEGPFTTNAVVNVYPISGFEQARAQIYSLGDTFPTDVEDREWEVIYGRARLMGQRAPYGRKFMHILSSRIATTIPTPPGRKFDLIYSTRSSAGRGSPVGYIYMDGRRAQVVDGSIRWRRNTPIRFETSKPETLLEFSYVRGRPAMSLDQIELRDAAAVKYYFPEEPLEHFKGESALGDWTLEINDTRSGGAEAPEPILQNWQLLLSLANTNVPATTLRNGQCFAGSLEPEEVKYFVVDVPRIATMATNWLTGTGDLKMWFDVAGVPTGESPPDIIPPIDYHGVDGGEAMVLTLDGALFFDMETNLVDAAASPVMLPGQRYYLAVANTDADQEQSYELCLRFDADDIPIIDLENQIPYENTIPFTDDLDLQYYRYRVASNVVNLDIELTPLDGDVNMVVKKDLPLPTLRLFDYRADEPGPVLD
;
A
#
# COMPACT_ATOMS: atom_id res chain seq x y z
N MET A 1 26.62 4.68 35.86
CA MET A 1 27.92 4.10 36.30
C MET A 1 27.89 2.58 36.43
N ALA A 2 26.76 1.94 36.76
CA ALA A 2 26.69 0.48 36.90
C ALA A 2 26.91 -0.29 35.58
N ALA A 3 26.27 0.14 34.47
CA ALA A 3 26.40 -0.51 33.16
C ALA A 3 27.87 -0.75 32.71
N PRO A 4 28.76 0.27 32.67
CA PRO A 4 30.15 0.04 32.25
C PRO A 4 30.95 -0.85 33.22
N VAL A 5 30.57 -0.94 34.51
CA VAL A 5 31.20 -1.87 35.47
C VAL A 5 30.84 -3.31 35.11
N VAL A 6 29.57 -3.58 34.81
CA VAL A 6 29.11 -4.90 34.36
C VAL A 6 29.72 -5.24 33.00
N SER A 7 29.78 -4.30 32.05
CA SER A 7 30.45 -4.51 30.75
C SER A 7 31.93 -4.88 30.93
N GLY A 8 32.65 -4.22 31.84
CA GLY A 8 34.04 -4.57 32.16
C GLY A 8 34.17 -5.95 32.81
N MET A 9 33.23 -6.33 33.68
CA MET A 9 33.18 -7.68 34.26
C MET A 9 32.94 -8.76 33.20
N LEU A 10 31.99 -8.53 32.28
CA LEU A 10 31.70 -9.44 31.17
C LEU A 10 32.89 -9.56 30.21
N ALA A 11 33.60 -8.47 29.93
CA ALA A 11 34.82 -8.52 29.12
C ALA A 11 35.91 -9.41 29.75
N LEU A 12 36.09 -9.33 31.08
CA LEU A 12 37.02 -10.22 31.80
C LEU A 12 36.57 -11.68 31.79
N MET A 13 35.26 -11.93 31.91
CA MET A 13 34.71 -13.29 31.81
C MET A 13 34.91 -13.87 30.41
N GLN A 14 34.66 -13.07 29.37
CA GLN A 14 34.86 -13.47 27.97
C GLN A 14 36.33 -13.75 27.68
N GLU A 15 37.24 -12.85 28.08
CA GLU A 15 38.69 -13.04 27.93
C GLU A 15 39.13 -14.37 28.56
N PHE A 16 38.70 -14.64 29.80
CA PHE A 16 39.01 -15.89 30.49
C PHE A 16 38.51 -17.15 29.76
N LEU A 17 37.27 -17.14 29.27
CA LEU A 17 36.68 -18.29 28.57
C LEU A 17 37.37 -18.52 27.22
N VAL A 18 37.69 -17.45 26.48
CA VAL A 18 38.42 -17.54 25.20
C VAL A 18 39.83 -18.09 25.40
N GLU A 19 40.54 -17.71 26.48
CA GLU A 19 41.82 -18.32 26.85
C GLU A 19 41.72 -19.83 27.13
N LYS A 20 40.54 -20.32 27.48
CA LYS A 20 40.22 -21.74 27.68
C LYS A 20 39.67 -22.43 26.42
N GLU A 21 39.78 -21.77 25.26
CA GLU A 21 39.26 -22.25 23.98
C GLU A 21 37.73 -22.40 23.94
N ILE A 22 37.02 -21.69 24.82
CA ILE A 22 35.56 -21.58 24.83
C ILE A 22 35.21 -20.20 24.28
N ASN A 23 34.44 -20.14 23.18
CA ASN A 23 33.96 -18.87 22.64
C ASN A 23 32.52 -18.63 23.14
N PRO A 24 32.32 -17.90 24.25
CA PRO A 24 31.02 -17.89 24.91
C PRO A 24 29.98 -17.07 24.13
N SER A 25 28.77 -17.60 24.00
CA SER A 25 27.63 -16.81 23.48
C SER A 25 27.25 -15.67 24.44
N PRO A 26 26.55 -14.64 23.94
CA PRO A 26 25.93 -13.63 24.80
C PRO A 26 24.97 -14.24 25.83
N ALA A 27 24.24 -15.31 25.48
CA ALA A 27 23.32 -16.00 26.38
C ALA A 27 24.08 -16.65 27.55
N LEU A 28 25.20 -17.34 27.28
CA LEU A 28 26.02 -17.96 28.33
C LEU A 28 26.62 -16.92 29.28
N LEU A 29 27.19 -15.83 28.75
CA LEU A 29 27.73 -14.76 29.56
C LEU A 29 26.66 -14.15 30.49
N LYS A 30 25.44 -13.94 29.97
CA LYS A 30 24.29 -13.46 30.74
C LYS A 30 23.85 -14.49 31.80
N ALA A 31 23.78 -15.78 31.45
CA ALA A 31 23.43 -16.86 32.37
C ALA A 31 24.41 -16.99 33.55
N LEU A 32 25.72 -16.96 33.28
CA LEU A 32 26.77 -16.99 34.30
C LEU A 32 26.68 -15.80 35.26
N LEU A 33 26.40 -14.60 34.73
CA LEU A 33 26.23 -13.39 35.52
C LEU A 33 25.01 -13.50 36.46
N ILE A 34 23.88 -13.96 35.93
CA ILE A 34 22.61 -14.09 36.65
C ILE A 34 22.69 -15.17 37.73
N ASN A 35 23.22 -16.35 37.40
CA ASN A 35 23.38 -17.45 38.33
C ASN A 35 24.31 -17.08 39.51
N GLY A 36 25.36 -16.30 39.23
CA GLY A 36 26.29 -15.78 40.23
C GLY A 36 25.75 -14.61 41.07
N ALA A 37 24.67 -13.97 40.65
CA ALA A 37 24.12 -12.80 41.33
C ALA A 37 23.42 -13.15 42.66
N ARG A 38 23.45 -12.21 43.62
CA ARG A 38 22.75 -12.36 44.91
C ARG A 38 21.88 -11.14 45.17
N SER A 39 20.76 -11.33 45.85
CA SER A 39 19.90 -10.19 46.23
C SER A 39 20.69 -9.16 47.03
N SER A 40 20.42 -7.88 46.76
CA SER A 40 21.11 -6.75 47.39
C SER A 40 20.78 -6.57 48.88
N GLY A 41 19.77 -7.28 49.40
CA GLY A 41 19.38 -7.21 50.80
C GLY A 41 18.21 -8.12 51.17
N THR A 42 17.65 -7.94 52.37
CA THR A 42 16.47 -8.68 52.85
C THR A 42 15.15 -8.00 52.50
N LEU A 43 15.18 -6.78 51.98
CA LEU A 43 14.01 -6.00 51.55
C LEU A 43 13.67 -6.20 50.07
N TYR A 44 14.45 -7.03 49.37
CA TYR A 44 14.29 -7.26 47.94
C TYR A 44 14.13 -8.76 47.67
N ASP A 45 13.40 -9.10 46.62
CA ASP A 45 13.05 -10.47 46.21
C ASP A 45 13.23 -10.66 44.70
N PHE A 46 12.94 -11.87 44.22
CA PHE A 46 13.06 -12.25 42.81
C PHE A 46 11.70 -12.42 42.11
N GLN A 47 10.64 -11.79 42.63
CA GLN A 47 9.33 -11.83 41.98
C GLN A 47 9.43 -11.18 40.59
N ILE A 48 8.87 -11.85 39.57
CA ILE A 48 8.93 -11.40 38.18
C ILE A 48 7.79 -10.46 37.76
N ASP A 49 6.66 -10.49 38.47
CA ASP A 49 5.53 -9.57 38.25
C ASP A 49 5.24 -8.67 39.48
N PRO A 50 6.20 -7.82 39.91
CA PRO A 50 5.95 -6.83 40.94
C PRO A 50 5.45 -5.51 40.33
N LEU A 51 4.70 -4.72 41.11
CA LEU A 51 4.35 -3.34 40.72
C LEU A 51 5.59 -2.47 40.42
N ILE A 52 6.71 -2.74 41.10
CA ILE A 52 8.01 -2.09 40.87
C ILE A 52 9.13 -3.13 40.96
N ASN A 53 9.93 -3.27 39.90
CA ASN A 53 11.13 -4.12 39.92
C ASN A 53 12.35 -3.32 40.42
N PHE A 54 12.89 -3.70 41.58
CA PHE A 54 13.98 -2.96 42.24
C PHE A 54 15.40 -3.49 41.95
N GLN A 55 15.56 -4.79 41.65
CA GLN A 55 16.89 -5.41 41.62
C GLN A 55 17.13 -6.40 40.47
N GLY A 56 16.13 -6.73 39.66
CA GLY A 56 16.21 -7.87 38.73
C GLY A 56 16.69 -9.13 39.46
N TRP A 57 17.70 -9.80 38.90
CA TRP A 57 18.30 -11.00 39.50
C TRP A 57 19.38 -10.73 40.58
N GLY A 58 19.60 -9.46 40.95
CA GLY A 58 20.49 -9.05 42.04
C GLY A 58 21.84 -8.50 41.58
N VAL A 59 22.79 -8.45 42.51
CA VAL A 59 24.14 -7.89 42.30
C VAL A 59 25.09 -8.99 41.82
N PRO A 60 25.73 -8.85 40.65
CA PRO A 60 26.70 -9.82 40.13
C PRO A 60 27.89 -10.04 41.06
N ASN A 61 28.41 -11.26 41.11
CA ASN A 61 29.60 -11.62 41.88
C ASN A 61 30.51 -12.55 41.08
N LEU A 62 31.71 -12.08 40.73
CA LEU A 62 32.65 -12.81 39.88
C LEU A 62 33.08 -14.16 40.49
N ASN A 63 33.21 -14.25 41.81
CA ASN A 63 33.60 -15.50 42.48
C ASN A 63 32.51 -16.58 42.36
N HIS A 64 31.26 -16.18 42.16
CA HIS A 64 30.15 -17.12 41.96
C HIS A 64 29.91 -17.39 40.47
N SER A 65 30.10 -16.40 39.60
CA SER A 65 29.97 -16.55 38.15
C SER A 65 31.12 -17.35 37.53
N LEU A 66 32.33 -17.28 38.10
CA LEU A 66 33.52 -18.04 37.70
C LEU A 66 34.26 -18.56 38.94
N PRO A 67 33.81 -19.66 39.57
CA PRO A 67 34.40 -20.17 40.80
C PRO A 67 35.83 -20.68 40.60
N THR A 68 36.65 -20.63 41.65
CA THR A 68 38.10 -20.91 41.57
C THR A 68 38.44 -22.34 41.15
N ASN A 69 37.55 -23.31 41.39
CA ASN A 69 37.69 -24.70 40.94
C ASN A 69 37.51 -24.83 39.41
N LEU A 70 36.66 -24.02 38.79
CA LEU A 70 36.54 -23.91 37.32
C LEU A 70 37.86 -23.43 36.68
N LEU A 71 38.69 -22.66 37.41
CA LEU A 71 39.98 -22.16 36.93
C LEU A 71 41.05 -23.26 36.82
N GLN A 72 40.92 -24.32 37.62
CA GLN A 72 41.97 -25.33 37.86
C GLN A 72 41.87 -26.56 36.95
N THR A 73 40.73 -26.76 36.29
CA THR A 73 40.47 -27.93 35.44
C THR A 73 40.35 -27.53 33.97
N ALA A 74 40.53 -28.49 33.06
CA ALA A 74 40.32 -28.31 31.62
C ALA A 74 38.87 -28.64 31.21
N ASP A 75 38.08 -29.21 32.12
CA ASP A 75 36.70 -29.65 31.92
C ASP A 75 35.83 -29.07 33.05
N ASN A 76 34.67 -28.50 32.70
CA ASN A 76 33.74 -27.89 33.64
C ASN A 76 33.03 -28.94 34.54
N ARG A 77 33.06 -30.22 34.18
CA ARG A 77 32.36 -31.31 34.89
C ARG A 77 32.81 -31.58 36.33
N SER A 78 33.96 -31.06 36.74
CA SER A 78 34.51 -31.22 38.11
C SER A 78 34.37 -29.97 38.99
N SER A 79 33.78 -28.91 38.44
CA SER A 79 33.55 -27.63 39.09
C SER A 79 32.25 -27.61 39.90
N SER A 80 32.12 -26.66 40.82
CA SER A 80 30.87 -26.35 41.53
C SER A 80 29.83 -25.61 40.68
N LEU A 81 30.22 -25.29 39.45
CA LEU A 81 29.39 -24.72 38.40
C LEU A 81 29.66 -25.47 37.10
N GLN A 82 28.59 -25.96 36.46
CA GLN A 82 28.60 -26.54 35.12
C GLN A 82 27.70 -25.71 34.20
N PHE A 83 28.03 -25.66 32.92
CA PHE A 83 27.24 -24.91 31.95
C PHE A 83 27.23 -25.56 30.57
N PHE A 84 26.18 -25.28 29.82
CA PHE A 84 26.07 -25.49 28.39
C PHE A 84 25.92 -24.13 27.71
N ASP A 85 26.62 -23.96 26.59
CA ASP A 85 26.44 -22.80 25.74
C ASP A 85 25.41 -23.08 24.64
N GLN A 86 24.99 -22.02 23.93
CA GLN A 86 24.23 -22.12 22.69
C GLN A 86 24.99 -22.98 21.67
N ASP A 87 24.28 -23.97 21.12
CA ASP A 87 24.82 -24.99 20.22
C ASP A 87 23.69 -25.39 19.24
N PRO A 88 23.90 -25.31 17.91
CA PRO A 88 22.88 -25.69 16.94
C PRO A 88 22.40 -27.14 17.07
N ASP A 89 23.25 -28.04 17.56
CA ASP A 89 22.87 -29.44 17.81
C ASP A 89 22.07 -29.60 19.12
N ARG A 90 21.95 -28.52 19.92
CA ARG A 90 21.15 -28.44 21.15
C ARG A 90 20.08 -27.37 21.06
N ALA A 91 19.33 -27.39 19.97
CA ALA A 91 18.14 -26.56 19.78
C ALA A 91 16.86 -27.36 19.99
N LEU A 92 15.79 -26.70 20.43
CA LEU A 92 14.48 -27.32 20.66
C LEU A 92 13.45 -26.74 19.71
N ALA A 93 12.65 -27.61 19.08
CA ALA A 93 11.38 -27.23 18.47
C ALA A 93 10.24 -27.25 19.49
N THR A 94 9.08 -26.72 19.09
CA THR A 94 7.84 -26.81 19.88
C THR A 94 7.50 -28.27 20.21
N GLY A 95 7.36 -28.56 21.51
CA GLY A 95 7.06 -29.88 22.05
C GLY A 95 8.27 -30.73 22.40
N GLU A 96 9.47 -30.34 21.98
CA GLU A 96 10.70 -31.06 22.30
C GLU A 96 11.24 -30.66 23.69
N SER A 97 12.07 -31.52 24.27
CA SER A 97 12.78 -31.18 25.51
C SER A 97 14.15 -31.86 25.60
N MET A 98 15.06 -31.22 26.31
CA MET A 98 16.36 -31.78 26.71
C MET A 98 16.39 -31.90 28.22
N SER A 99 16.82 -33.05 28.73
CA SER A 99 16.82 -33.34 30.16
C SER A 99 18.15 -33.90 30.63
N TRP A 100 18.47 -33.65 31.89
CA TRP A 100 19.66 -34.15 32.55
C TRP A 100 19.37 -34.68 33.94
N ASP A 101 19.95 -35.84 34.27
CA ASP A 101 19.99 -36.37 35.62
C ASP A 101 21.06 -35.62 36.44
N LEU A 102 20.62 -34.93 37.49
CA LEU A 102 21.45 -34.18 38.43
C LEU A 102 21.56 -34.93 39.77
N ASN A 103 22.72 -35.50 40.04
CA ASN A 103 23.01 -36.19 41.31
C ASN A 103 23.82 -35.30 42.25
N VAL A 104 23.24 -34.87 43.37
CA VAL A 104 23.91 -34.09 44.42
C VAL A 104 24.52 -35.05 45.45
N SER A 105 25.81 -35.34 45.28
CA SER A 105 26.44 -36.56 45.80
C SER A 105 27.07 -36.41 47.19
N THR A 106 27.39 -35.19 47.64
CA THR A 106 28.08 -34.96 48.93
C THR A 106 27.16 -34.31 49.97
N ASN A 107 27.28 -34.74 51.24
CA ASN A 107 26.53 -34.11 52.35
C ASN A 107 26.89 -32.62 52.54
N GLY A 108 28.08 -32.20 52.07
CA GLY A 108 28.50 -30.80 52.04
C GLY A 108 27.71 -30.00 51.01
N ALA A 109 27.64 -30.46 49.75
CA ALA A 109 26.86 -29.82 48.69
C ALA A 109 25.37 -29.71 49.03
N ARG A 110 24.82 -30.74 49.67
CA ARG A 110 23.41 -30.77 50.09
C ARG A 110 23.04 -29.73 51.16
N ALA A 111 24.01 -29.12 51.83
CA ALA A 111 23.76 -28.06 52.81
C ALA A 111 23.57 -26.68 52.17
N PHE A 112 23.90 -26.52 50.89
CA PHE A 112 23.84 -25.25 50.19
C PHE A 112 22.74 -25.22 49.12
N PRO A 113 22.33 -24.03 48.65
CA PRO A 113 21.34 -23.91 47.59
C PRO A 113 21.81 -24.50 46.26
N LEU A 114 20.85 -24.99 45.47
CA LEU A 114 21.00 -25.31 44.06
C LEU A 114 20.44 -24.14 43.24
N ARG A 115 21.18 -23.68 42.24
CA ARG A 115 20.73 -22.63 41.31
C ARG A 115 20.85 -23.10 39.87
N VAL A 116 19.73 -23.04 39.15
CA VAL A 116 19.67 -23.32 37.72
C VAL A 116 19.18 -22.06 37.01
N SER A 117 19.90 -21.62 35.99
CA SER A 117 19.58 -20.44 35.19
C SER A 117 19.62 -20.78 33.72
N LEU A 118 18.47 -20.66 33.05
CA LEU A 118 18.28 -20.82 31.62
C LEU A 118 18.21 -19.44 30.97
N VAL A 119 18.93 -19.24 29.87
CA VAL A 119 18.93 -17.99 29.08
C VAL A 119 19.04 -18.32 27.60
N TRP A 120 18.27 -17.64 26.76
CA TRP A 120 18.37 -17.76 25.31
C TRP A 120 18.37 -16.39 24.62
N THR A 121 18.95 -16.36 23.42
CA THR A 121 18.88 -15.20 22.52
C THR A 121 17.62 -15.34 21.68
N ASP A 122 16.53 -14.72 22.16
CA ASP A 122 15.22 -14.73 21.50
C ASP A 122 15.26 -13.95 20.18
N PRO A 123 14.50 -14.36 19.13
CA PRO A 123 14.34 -13.57 17.93
C PRO A 123 13.81 -12.16 18.23
N PRO A 124 14.11 -11.15 17.37
CA PRO A 124 13.61 -9.80 17.58
C PRO A 124 12.06 -9.76 17.56
N GLY A 125 11.43 -9.45 18.69
CA GLY A 125 9.98 -9.37 18.78
C GLY A 125 9.39 -8.07 18.25
N ASN A 126 8.20 -8.15 17.65
CA ASN A 126 7.49 -7.02 17.07
C ASN A 126 7.05 -5.99 18.14
N PRO A 127 7.39 -4.69 17.98
CA PRO A 127 6.89 -3.63 18.84
C PRO A 127 5.35 -3.49 18.88
N ALA A 128 4.63 -3.97 17.87
CA ALA A 128 3.17 -3.98 17.83
C ALA A 128 2.53 -5.21 18.52
N ALA A 129 3.24 -6.34 18.67
CA ALA A 129 2.71 -7.52 19.35
C ALA A 129 2.50 -7.26 20.86
N GLY A 130 1.49 -7.85 21.50
CA GLY A 130 1.23 -7.61 22.92
C GLY A 130 2.40 -8.04 23.82
N ILE A 131 2.84 -9.29 23.67
CA ILE A 131 3.98 -9.89 24.39
C ILE A 131 5.19 -9.93 23.45
N LYS A 132 6.35 -9.46 23.93
CA LYS A 132 7.59 -9.36 23.12
C LYS A 132 8.39 -10.65 23.03
N LEU A 133 8.17 -11.59 23.94
CA LEU A 133 8.78 -12.92 23.86
C LEU A 133 8.25 -13.64 22.62
N VAL A 134 9.15 -14.10 21.75
CA VAL A 134 8.81 -14.81 20.52
C VAL A 134 8.82 -16.31 20.73
N ASN A 135 9.95 -16.84 21.23
CA ASN A 135 10.13 -18.25 21.58
C ASN A 135 10.04 -18.44 23.09
N ASP A 136 9.16 -19.34 23.50
CA ASP A 136 8.90 -19.70 24.90
C ASP A 136 9.55 -21.04 25.24
N LEU A 137 10.59 -20.98 26.09
CA LEU A 137 11.28 -22.13 26.66
C LEU A 137 11.04 -22.20 28.17
N ASP A 138 10.73 -23.40 28.67
CA ASP A 138 10.57 -23.63 30.11
C ASP A 138 11.77 -24.33 30.72
N LEU A 139 12.08 -23.92 31.94
CA LEU A 139 12.94 -24.59 32.88
C LEU A 139 12.09 -25.32 33.92
N VAL A 140 12.23 -26.64 33.98
CA VAL A 140 11.60 -27.48 35.00
C VAL A 140 12.66 -28.25 35.76
N VAL A 141 12.66 -28.16 37.09
CA VAL A 141 13.51 -28.98 37.96
C VAL A 141 12.62 -29.85 38.82
N SER A 142 12.75 -31.17 38.69
CA SER A 142 11.97 -32.13 39.47
C SER A 142 12.85 -33.02 40.33
N ASN A 143 12.35 -33.45 41.48
CA ASN A 143 13.05 -34.35 42.39
C ASN A 143 12.48 -35.76 42.26
N THR A 144 13.28 -36.69 41.76
CA THR A 144 12.83 -38.06 41.45
C THR A 144 12.61 -38.93 42.70
N VAL A 145 12.99 -38.44 43.89
CA VAL A 145 12.79 -39.12 45.17
C VAL A 145 11.57 -38.60 45.91
N SER A 146 11.43 -37.28 46.04
CA SER A 146 10.31 -36.66 46.78
C SER A 146 9.09 -36.37 45.91
N GLY A 147 9.25 -36.29 44.58
CA GLY A 147 8.21 -35.89 43.64
C GLY A 147 7.97 -34.38 43.56
N GLU A 148 8.81 -33.56 44.20
CA GLU A 148 8.71 -32.09 44.14
C GLU A 148 9.06 -31.57 42.75
N VAL A 149 8.31 -30.60 42.24
CA VAL A 149 8.54 -29.94 40.95
C VAL A 149 8.67 -28.44 41.17
N PHE A 150 9.66 -27.84 40.53
CA PHE A 150 9.94 -26.40 40.56
C PHE A 150 9.93 -25.88 39.12
N LEU A 151 9.18 -24.80 38.89
CA LEU A 151 9.06 -24.14 37.60
C LEU A 151 9.97 -22.91 37.57
N GLY A 152 10.46 -22.54 36.39
CA GLY A 152 11.23 -21.32 36.19
C GLY A 152 10.46 -20.09 36.67
N ASN A 153 11.18 -19.21 37.37
CA ASN A 153 10.68 -17.92 37.83
C ASN A 153 9.48 -17.93 38.79
N ASP A 154 9.11 -19.10 39.33
CA ASP A 154 8.05 -19.24 40.32
C ASP A 154 8.52 -18.77 41.73
N PHE A 155 8.67 -17.46 41.90
CA PHE A 155 9.09 -16.79 43.13
C PHE A 155 7.95 -15.97 43.75
N PRO A 156 7.42 -16.36 44.93
CA PRO A 156 6.38 -15.58 45.59
C PRO A 156 6.92 -14.25 46.15
N GLU A 157 6.03 -13.30 46.44
CA GLU A 157 6.37 -11.99 47.02
C GLU A 157 7.26 -12.14 48.27
N GLY A 158 8.36 -11.39 48.33
CA GLY A 158 9.33 -11.46 49.43
C GLY A 158 10.24 -12.70 49.44
N ALA A 159 10.13 -13.60 48.46
CA ALA A 159 10.94 -14.82 48.40
C ALA A 159 12.24 -14.67 47.60
N ARG A 160 13.24 -15.46 47.98
CA ARG A 160 14.56 -15.54 47.30
C ARG A 160 14.85 -16.93 46.72
N PHE A 161 13.90 -17.83 46.85
CA PHE A 161 13.96 -19.22 46.42
C PHE A 161 12.63 -19.58 45.78
N THR A 162 12.69 -20.44 44.77
CA THR A 162 11.54 -20.90 43.99
C THR A 162 10.62 -21.72 44.89
N GLN A 163 9.31 -21.49 44.76
CA GLN A 163 8.34 -22.30 45.47
C GLN A 163 8.11 -23.64 44.75
N MET A 164 7.58 -24.62 45.50
CA MET A 164 7.19 -25.89 44.91
C MET A 164 5.86 -25.71 44.17
N SER A 165 5.80 -26.18 42.93
CA SER A 165 4.58 -26.19 42.14
C SER A 165 3.51 -27.06 42.82
N SER A 166 2.28 -26.57 42.89
CA SER A 166 1.17 -27.31 43.51
C SER A 166 0.51 -28.24 42.50
N THR A 167 0.20 -29.48 42.90
CA THR A 167 -0.47 -30.46 42.04
C THR A 167 -1.97 -30.20 41.82
N ASN A 168 -2.54 -29.18 42.48
CA ASN A 168 -3.97 -28.86 42.45
C ASN A 168 -4.27 -27.46 41.90
N GLN A 169 -3.27 -26.72 41.44
CA GLN A 169 -3.44 -25.42 40.78
C GLN A 169 -2.94 -25.53 39.33
N VAL A 170 -3.43 -24.65 38.48
CA VAL A 170 -2.89 -24.49 37.12
C VAL A 170 -1.45 -24.00 37.27
N SER A 171 -0.50 -24.66 36.61
CA SER A 171 0.90 -24.22 36.61
C SER A 171 1.01 -22.82 35.99
N GLU A 172 1.50 -21.85 36.76
CA GLU A 172 1.81 -20.50 36.30
C GLU A 172 3.26 -20.49 35.80
N SER A 173 3.48 -20.99 34.59
CA SER A 173 4.78 -20.86 33.94
C SER A 173 5.02 -19.43 33.47
N ASP A 174 6.27 -19.01 33.41
CA ASP A 174 6.64 -17.75 32.75
C ASP A 174 6.35 -17.83 31.25
N VAL A 175 5.85 -16.73 30.67
CA VAL A 175 5.51 -16.59 29.24
C VAL A 175 5.98 -15.25 28.67
N VAL A 176 6.83 -14.52 29.41
CA VAL A 176 7.27 -13.15 29.09
C VAL A 176 8.79 -13.02 29.07
N ASN A 177 9.51 -13.76 29.91
CA ASN A 177 10.95 -13.60 30.08
C ASN A 177 11.77 -14.62 29.26
N ASN A 178 12.82 -14.16 28.58
CA ASN A 178 13.83 -15.04 27.95
C ASN A 178 14.93 -15.52 28.91
N VAL A 179 14.61 -15.53 30.20
CA VAL A 179 15.49 -15.93 31.30
C VAL A 179 14.63 -16.61 32.34
N GLU A 180 14.91 -17.87 32.63
CA GLU A 180 14.24 -18.61 33.70
C GLU A 180 15.21 -19.09 34.78
N ASN A 181 14.81 -18.95 36.04
CA ASN A 181 15.62 -19.34 37.19
C ASN A 181 14.86 -20.27 38.13
N VAL A 182 15.53 -21.34 38.56
CA VAL A 182 15.09 -22.20 39.66
C VAL A 182 16.14 -22.21 40.76
N PHE A 183 15.81 -21.64 41.91
CA PHE A 183 16.68 -21.56 43.09
C PHE A 183 16.08 -22.37 44.24
N ILE A 184 16.67 -23.51 44.58
CA ILE A 184 16.20 -24.41 45.63
C ILE A 184 17.06 -24.22 46.87
N ASN A 185 16.43 -23.90 48.01
CA ASN A 185 17.13 -23.74 49.28
C ASN A 185 17.51 -25.11 49.89
N GLY A 186 18.62 -25.16 50.62
CA GLY A 186 19.03 -26.35 51.35
C GLY A 186 18.16 -26.65 52.58
N PRO A 187 18.14 -27.91 53.07
CA PRO A 187 18.94 -29.04 52.62
C PRO A 187 18.38 -29.74 51.36
N LEU A 188 19.25 -30.02 50.39
CA LEU A 188 18.88 -30.63 49.10
C LEU A 188 18.70 -32.16 49.20
N SER A 189 17.88 -32.70 48.29
CA SER A 189 17.79 -34.13 47.98
C SER A 189 19.00 -34.62 47.20
N THR A 190 19.05 -35.91 46.88
CA THR A 190 20.18 -36.53 46.16
C THR A 190 19.98 -36.57 44.65
N ASN A 191 18.75 -36.59 44.14
CA ASN A 191 18.48 -36.77 42.72
C ASN A 191 17.45 -35.74 42.24
N TYR A 192 17.83 -34.97 41.23
CA TYR A 192 16.96 -34.07 40.50
C TYR A 192 17.04 -34.39 39.01
N VAL A 193 16.02 -33.99 38.25
CA VAL A 193 16.05 -33.92 36.79
C VAL A 193 15.88 -32.45 36.42
N VAL A 194 16.78 -31.94 35.60
CA VAL A 194 16.69 -30.60 35.02
C VAL A 194 16.23 -30.77 33.58
N SER A 195 15.12 -30.15 33.21
CA SER A 195 14.54 -30.22 31.87
C SER A 195 14.38 -28.82 31.29
N VAL A 196 14.79 -28.65 30.04
CA VAL A 196 14.48 -27.49 29.21
C VAL A 196 13.47 -27.94 28.16
N ILE A 197 12.33 -27.26 28.07
CA ILE A 197 11.20 -27.66 27.20
C ILE A 197 10.92 -26.53 26.22
N GLY A 198 10.85 -26.83 24.93
CA GLY A 198 10.35 -25.89 23.92
C GLY A 198 8.83 -25.83 23.99
N ARG A 199 8.25 -24.99 24.86
CA ARG A 199 6.79 -24.91 24.97
C ARG A 199 6.18 -24.39 23.68
N ARG A 200 6.71 -23.28 23.18
CA ARG A 200 6.22 -22.63 21.97
C ARG A 200 7.36 -21.87 21.28
N VAL A 201 8.03 -22.54 20.37
CA VAL A 201 9.09 -22.01 19.52
C VAL A 201 8.45 -21.61 18.18
N ASN A 202 8.22 -20.32 18.01
CA ASN A 202 7.47 -19.78 16.86
C ASN A 202 8.37 -19.28 15.74
N VAL A 203 9.61 -18.87 16.01
CA VAL A 203 10.51 -18.30 15.01
C VAL A 203 11.86 -18.97 15.09
N ASN A 204 12.46 -19.27 13.95
CA ASN A 204 13.74 -19.96 13.94
C ASN A 204 14.84 -19.00 14.44
N ALA A 205 15.47 -19.33 15.57
CA ALA A 205 16.60 -18.58 16.10
C ALA A 205 17.96 -19.14 15.62
N VAL A 206 17.97 -20.34 15.02
CA VAL A 206 19.17 -21.07 14.65
C VAL A 206 19.20 -21.30 13.13
N HIS A 207 19.78 -20.35 12.38
CA HIS A 207 19.86 -20.43 10.91
C HIS A 207 20.60 -21.67 10.38
N ALA A 208 21.53 -22.24 11.18
CA ALA A 208 22.20 -23.49 10.87
C ALA A 208 21.26 -24.72 10.87
N HIS A 209 20.01 -24.56 11.30
CA HIS A 209 19.00 -25.61 11.42
C HIS A 209 17.77 -25.35 10.51
N PRO A 210 17.93 -25.29 9.18
CA PRO A 210 16.92 -24.77 8.24
C PRO A 210 15.69 -25.67 8.03
N GLU A 211 15.75 -26.93 8.45
CA GLU A 211 14.66 -27.92 8.32
C GLU A 211 13.58 -27.77 9.39
N GLY A 212 13.76 -26.87 10.37
CA GLY A 212 12.83 -26.68 11.48
C GLY A 212 12.86 -25.28 12.06
N VAL A 213 11.90 -25.00 12.94
CA VAL A 213 11.81 -23.77 13.72
C VAL A 213 12.27 -24.09 15.13
N VAL A 214 13.50 -23.70 15.46
CA VAL A 214 14.16 -24.13 16.71
C VAL A 214 14.80 -22.97 17.46
N GLN A 215 14.96 -23.15 18.77
CA GLN A 215 15.65 -22.23 19.67
C GLN A 215 16.73 -22.99 20.46
N ASP A 216 17.98 -22.54 20.35
CA ASP A 216 19.07 -22.96 21.22
C ASP A 216 19.10 -22.13 22.52
N PHE A 217 19.85 -22.57 23.52
CA PHE A 217 19.90 -21.92 24.81
C PHE A 217 21.24 -22.13 25.51
N ALA A 218 21.51 -21.29 26.51
CA ALA A 218 22.56 -21.51 27.49
C ALA A 218 21.94 -21.87 28.84
N LEU A 219 22.55 -22.84 29.53
CA LEU A 219 22.09 -23.34 30.82
C LEU A 219 23.24 -23.36 31.81
N VAL A 220 23.07 -22.75 32.98
CA VAL A 220 24.07 -22.72 34.05
C VAL A 220 23.50 -23.35 35.32
N ILE A 221 24.21 -24.33 35.84
CA ILE A 221 23.85 -25.04 37.08
C ILE A 221 24.98 -24.85 38.08
N SER A 222 24.65 -24.37 39.28
CA SER A 222 25.61 -24.27 40.38
C SER A 222 25.03 -24.78 41.69
N SER A 223 25.92 -25.34 42.52
CA SER A 223 25.59 -25.80 43.87
C SER A 223 26.60 -25.21 44.85
N GLY A 224 26.13 -24.45 45.84
CA GLY A 224 27.03 -23.77 46.78
C GLY A 224 27.17 -22.27 46.59
N ASP A 225 27.38 -21.57 47.71
CA ASP A 225 28.04 -20.25 47.75
C ASP A 225 29.52 -20.38 48.15
N ASP A 226 29.98 -21.62 48.40
CA ASP A 226 31.32 -21.93 48.89
C ASP A 226 32.24 -22.34 47.73
N ILE A 227 33.29 -21.54 47.53
CA ILE A 227 34.27 -21.69 46.45
C ILE A 227 35.20 -22.90 46.63
N GLU A 228 35.15 -23.58 47.78
CA GLU A 228 35.98 -24.75 48.10
C GLU A 228 35.28 -26.11 47.88
N LEU A 229 34.03 -26.14 47.40
CA LEU A 229 33.32 -27.39 47.08
C LEU A 229 33.84 -27.98 45.76
N GLU A 230 34.57 -29.10 45.85
CA GLU A 230 34.96 -29.91 44.68
C GLU A 230 33.85 -30.91 44.33
N GLU A 231 33.46 -30.98 43.04
CA GLU A 231 32.48 -31.93 42.49
C GLU A 231 31.15 -32.06 43.27
N PRO A 232 30.43 -30.95 43.57
CA PRO A 232 29.24 -31.00 44.43
C PRO A 232 28.06 -31.77 43.81
N PHE A 233 28.01 -31.87 42.48
CA PHE A 233 27.02 -32.65 41.76
C PHE A 233 27.59 -33.27 40.48
N LYS A 234 26.90 -34.29 39.97
CA LYS A 234 27.16 -34.91 38.67
C LYS A 234 25.94 -34.70 37.78
N LEU A 235 26.17 -34.32 36.53
CA LEU A 235 25.14 -34.15 35.51
C LEU A 235 25.35 -35.19 34.40
N GLU A 236 24.30 -35.92 34.04
CA GLU A 236 24.30 -36.92 32.97
C GLU A 236 23.13 -36.65 32.00
N ASP A 237 23.36 -36.77 30.70
CA ASP A 237 22.30 -36.64 29.71
C ASP A 237 21.22 -37.70 29.97
N LEU A 238 19.97 -37.25 30.05
CA LEU A 238 18.80 -38.10 30.12
C LEU A 238 18.10 -38.04 28.77
N ASP A 239 18.04 -39.17 28.08
CA ASP A 239 17.34 -39.32 26.79
C ASP A 239 15.98 -40.01 27.02
N PRO A 240 14.95 -39.28 27.49
CA PRO A 240 13.63 -39.87 27.61
C PRO A 240 13.04 -40.08 26.22
N ALA A 241 12.51 -41.27 25.94
CA ALA A 241 11.61 -41.46 24.80
C ALA A 241 10.32 -40.66 25.08
N LEU A 242 10.25 -39.42 24.59
CA LEU A 242 9.06 -38.60 24.69
C LEU A 242 7.99 -39.16 23.73
N PRO A 243 6.70 -39.12 24.11
CA PRO A 243 5.64 -39.32 23.16
C PRO A 243 5.70 -38.23 22.08
N ASP A 244 5.30 -38.56 20.85
CA ASP A 244 5.19 -37.56 19.78
C ASP A 244 4.33 -36.37 20.26
N PHE A 245 4.84 -35.16 20.06
CA PHE A 245 4.11 -33.95 20.41
C PHE A 245 2.82 -33.87 19.59
N THR A 246 1.70 -33.73 20.28
CA THR A 246 0.40 -33.44 19.66
C THR A 246 -0.01 -32.03 20.05
N PRO A 247 -0.15 -31.11 19.08
CA PRO A 247 -0.59 -29.76 19.37
C PRO A 247 -1.94 -29.76 20.10
N PRO A 248 -2.13 -28.86 21.09
CA PRO A 248 -3.40 -28.75 21.76
C PRO A 248 -4.50 -28.31 20.79
N VAL A 249 -5.69 -28.89 20.95
CA VAL A 249 -6.90 -28.48 20.21
C VAL A 249 -7.78 -27.68 21.15
N TYR A 250 -7.95 -26.40 20.86
CA TYR A 250 -8.75 -25.50 21.70
C TYR A 250 -10.22 -25.53 21.28
N ALA A 251 -11.11 -25.78 22.24
CA ALA A 251 -12.54 -25.63 22.00
C ALA A 251 -12.90 -24.14 21.91
N ILE A 252 -13.56 -23.74 20.83
CA ILE A 252 -14.07 -22.37 20.65
C ILE A 252 -15.59 -22.34 20.73
N THR A 253 -16.12 -21.24 21.26
CA THR A 253 -17.55 -21.03 21.48
C THR A 253 -18.06 -19.93 20.55
N ASN A 254 -19.31 -20.06 20.12
CA ASN A 254 -19.95 -19.13 19.19
C ASN A 254 -19.85 -17.67 19.70
N GLY A 255 -19.28 -16.78 18.89
CA GLY A 255 -19.21 -15.35 19.19
C GLY A 255 -18.22 -14.94 20.27
N ILE A 256 -17.44 -15.88 20.84
CA ILE A 256 -16.40 -15.58 21.84
C ILE A 256 -15.03 -15.64 21.16
N PRO A 257 -14.38 -14.50 20.90
CA PRO A 257 -13.08 -14.47 20.24
C PRO A 257 -11.96 -14.85 21.20
N ARG A 258 -10.90 -15.42 20.65
CA ARG A 258 -9.59 -15.56 21.29
C ARG A 258 -8.67 -14.53 20.66
N LEU A 259 -8.08 -13.62 21.43
CA LEU A 259 -7.42 -12.41 20.88
C LEU A 259 -5.90 -12.51 20.74
N GLU A 260 -5.27 -13.48 21.40
CA GLU A 260 -3.81 -13.52 21.57
C GLU A 260 -3.22 -14.89 21.24
N ASP A 261 -3.91 -15.68 20.41
CA ASP A 261 -3.36 -16.95 19.97
C ASP A 261 -2.19 -16.71 19.01
N ARG A 262 -1.34 -17.73 18.89
CA ARG A 262 -0.10 -17.66 18.12
C ARG A 262 0.06 -18.89 17.25
N VAL A 263 0.69 -18.69 16.11
CA VAL A 263 1.03 -19.73 15.15
C VAL A 263 2.53 -19.63 14.82
N GLY A 264 3.17 -20.78 14.61
CA GLY A 264 4.60 -20.86 14.34
C GLY A 264 4.92 -20.54 12.89
N ALA A 265 6.11 -19.99 12.67
CA ALA A 265 6.69 -19.73 11.37
C ALA A 265 6.82 -21.01 10.53
N ASN A 266 6.89 -20.83 9.21
CA ASN A 266 7.40 -21.86 8.32
C ASN A 266 8.92 -22.01 8.49
N ALA A 267 9.42 -23.22 8.29
CA ALA A 267 10.86 -23.48 8.23
C ALA A 267 11.34 -23.27 6.79
N PRO A 268 12.54 -22.70 6.58
CA PRO A 268 13.10 -22.42 5.25
C PRO A 268 13.14 -23.63 4.32
N LEU A 269 13.44 -24.82 4.85
CA LEU A 269 13.60 -26.05 4.07
C LEU A 269 12.51 -27.10 4.28
N LEU A 270 11.29 -26.66 4.52
CA LEU A 270 10.19 -27.61 4.50
C LEU A 270 9.94 -28.12 3.08
N GLY A 271 10.30 -29.39 2.84
CA GLY A 271 10.01 -30.12 1.61
C GLY A 271 8.52 -30.41 1.37
N THR A 272 7.62 -29.72 2.08
CA THR A 272 6.17 -29.82 1.95
C THR A 272 5.55 -28.43 2.11
N THR A 273 4.50 -28.13 1.34
CA THR A 273 3.73 -26.88 1.46
C THR A 273 2.80 -26.87 2.68
N ASN A 274 2.53 -28.03 3.30
CA ASN A 274 1.60 -28.14 4.43
C ASN A 274 2.23 -27.83 5.79
N GLY A 275 3.56 -27.69 5.86
CA GLY A 275 4.28 -27.49 7.12
C GLY A 275 4.28 -28.72 8.06
N LEU A 276 4.66 -28.49 9.31
CA LEU A 276 4.71 -29.48 10.40
C LEU A 276 3.66 -29.17 11.45
N THR A 277 3.11 -30.19 12.11
CA THR A 277 2.08 -30.02 13.15
C THR A 277 2.42 -28.99 14.25
N PRO A 278 3.68 -28.82 14.73
CA PRO A 278 3.98 -27.84 15.78
C PRO A 278 3.92 -26.38 15.30
N GLN A 279 3.85 -26.13 13.99
CA GLN A 279 3.69 -24.78 13.43
C GLN A 279 2.23 -24.36 13.39
N TRP A 280 1.30 -25.32 13.44
CA TRP A 280 -0.14 -25.07 13.33
C TRP A 280 -0.77 -24.86 14.70
N GLN A 281 -1.82 -24.05 14.72
CA GLN A 281 -2.71 -23.90 15.86
C GLN A 281 -4.10 -24.47 15.50
N PHE A 282 -4.64 -25.34 16.36
CA PHE A 282 -5.88 -26.06 16.06
C PHE A 282 -7.03 -25.72 17.01
N TYR A 283 -8.22 -25.71 16.44
CA TYR A 283 -9.47 -25.48 17.16
C TYR A 283 -10.54 -26.52 16.81
N ALA A 284 -11.48 -26.69 17.72
CA ALA A 284 -12.70 -27.44 17.50
C ALA A 284 -13.92 -26.58 17.84
N PHE A 285 -14.88 -26.54 16.92
CA PHE A 285 -16.16 -25.88 17.10
C PHE A 285 -17.31 -26.87 16.90
N THR A 286 -18.20 -26.98 17.87
CA THR A 286 -19.39 -27.85 17.77
C THR A 286 -20.63 -27.01 17.49
N ASN A 287 -21.25 -27.19 16.32
CA ASN A 287 -22.47 -26.49 15.95
C ASN A 287 -23.71 -27.15 16.57
N SER A 288 -23.88 -26.99 17.89
CA SER A 288 -24.99 -27.54 18.66
C SER A 288 -25.69 -26.47 19.48
N LEU A 289 -26.95 -26.71 19.84
CA LEU A 289 -27.67 -25.82 20.77
C LEU A 289 -27.12 -26.06 22.19
N PRO A 290 -26.72 -25.01 22.92
CA PRO A 290 -26.20 -25.19 24.27
C PRO A 290 -27.27 -25.77 25.18
N SER A 291 -26.87 -26.64 26.12
CA SER A 291 -27.77 -27.25 27.11
C SER A 291 -28.26 -26.26 28.18
N THR A 292 -27.66 -25.07 28.23
CA THR A 292 -27.99 -23.94 29.12
C THR A 292 -27.90 -22.63 28.32
N ASN A 293 -28.94 -21.79 28.36
CA ASN A 293 -29.08 -20.57 27.54
C ASN A 293 -28.22 -19.37 28.04
N ASP A 294 -27.06 -19.61 28.66
CA ASP A 294 -26.39 -18.58 29.48
C ASP A 294 -25.56 -17.53 28.69
N VAL A 295 -25.44 -17.64 27.35
CA VAL A 295 -24.56 -16.76 26.55
C VAL A 295 -25.23 -15.96 25.42
N GLY A 296 -26.57 -15.97 25.29
CA GLY A 296 -27.29 -15.04 24.40
C GLY A 296 -27.17 -15.25 22.87
N PHE A 297 -26.26 -16.09 22.39
CA PHE A 297 -26.15 -16.46 20.97
C PHE A 297 -26.81 -17.81 20.67
N THR A 298 -27.71 -17.86 19.68
CA THR A 298 -28.31 -19.11 19.18
C THR A 298 -27.58 -19.58 17.93
N ASN A 299 -27.01 -20.78 17.98
CA ASN A 299 -26.44 -21.43 16.80
C ASN A 299 -27.50 -21.66 15.71
N GLY A 300 -27.07 -21.66 14.45
CA GLY A 300 -27.93 -21.89 13.29
C GLY A 300 -27.21 -22.49 12.09
N PRO A 301 -27.82 -22.40 10.89
CA PRO A 301 -27.30 -23.05 9.69
C PRO A 301 -26.20 -22.26 8.96
N TYR A 302 -25.91 -21.04 9.38
CA TYR A 302 -24.83 -20.22 8.81
C TYR A 302 -23.64 -20.24 9.78
N VAL A 303 -22.54 -20.84 9.37
CA VAL A 303 -21.33 -21.01 10.20
C VAL A 303 -20.17 -20.32 9.52
N ALA A 304 -19.37 -19.56 10.28
CA ALA A 304 -18.16 -18.94 9.77
C ALA A 304 -17.01 -19.03 10.77
N PHE A 305 -15.80 -19.00 10.23
CA PHE A 305 -14.56 -18.94 11.00
C PHE A 305 -13.73 -17.80 10.45
N ALA A 306 -13.19 -16.96 11.34
CA ALA A 306 -12.43 -15.79 10.92
C ALA A 306 -11.20 -15.57 11.79
N THR A 307 -10.09 -15.20 11.13
CA THR A 307 -8.91 -14.60 11.77
C THR A 307 -8.85 -13.11 11.47
N PHE A 308 -8.30 -12.32 12.39
CA PHE A 308 -8.16 -10.86 12.25
C PHE A 308 -7.12 -10.32 13.24
N LEU A 309 -6.69 -9.07 13.07
CA LEU A 309 -5.63 -8.42 13.85
C LEU A 309 -4.37 -9.30 13.98
N PRO A 310 -3.68 -9.61 12.87
CA PRO A 310 -2.61 -10.59 12.85
C PRO A 310 -1.22 -9.93 12.79
N PRO A 311 -0.73 -9.20 13.83
CA PRO A 311 0.62 -8.65 13.77
C PRO A 311 1.65 -9.79 13.75
N GLN A 312 2.74 -9.56 13.03
CA GLN A 312 3.88 -10.48 13.04
C GLN A 312 4.46 -10.64 14.45
N LEU A 313 4.92 -11.83 14.83
CA LEU A 313 5.59 -12.04 16.13
C LEU A 313 7.02 -11.53 16.13
N GLY A 314 7.78 -11.86 15.08
CA GLY A 314 9.18 -11.49 14.91
C GLY A 314 9.37 -10.09 14.28
N GLN A 315 10.19 -10.01 13.23
CA GLN A 315 10.40 -8.75 12.53
C GLN A 315 9.14 -8.31 11.75
N PRO A 316 8.70 -7.04 11.88
CA PRO A 316 7.49 -6.57 11.22
C PRO A 316 7.66 -6.45 9.70
N ARG A 317 6.54 -6.57 8.99
CA ARG A 317 6.38 -6.34 7.56
C ARG A 317 5.75 -4.95 7.32
N ALA A 318 5.60 -4.52 6.07
CA ALA A 318 4.78 -3.34 5.76
C ALA A 318 3.27 -3.62 5.91
N SER A 319 2.86 -4.87 5.67
CA SER A 319 1.52 -5.40 5.95
C SER A 319 1.48 -6.26 7.24
N ASP A 320 0.30 -6.75 7.59
CA ASP A 320 0.12 -7.73 8.67
C ASP A 320 0.72 -9.10 8.29
N ALA A 321 0.86 -9.99 9.28
CA ALA A 321 1.34 -11.35 9.07
C ALA A 321 0.49 -12.12 8.06
N ASP A 322 1.11 -12.96 7.23
CA ASP A 322 0.40 -13.84 6.30
C ASP A 322 -0.04 -15.13 7.01
N VAL A 323 -1.35 -15.24 7.25
CA VAL A 323 -1.94 -16.34 8.02
C VAL A 323 -3.06 -16.97 7.21
N ASP A 324 -2.94 -18.26 6.93
CA ASP A 324 -3.94 -19.04 6.22
C ASP A 324 -4.91 -19.75 7.20
N LEU A 325 -6.16 -19.90 6.77
CA LEU A 325 -7.23 -20.55 7.52
C LEU A 325 -7.75 -21.80 6.80
N TYR A 326 -7.79 -22.94 7.49
CA TYR A 326 -8.29 -24.22 6.97
C TYR A 326 -9.39 -24.78 7.86
N VAL A 327 -10.48 -25.27 7.27
CA VAL A 327 -11.63 -25.84 7.99
C VAL A 327 -12.08 -27.15 7.37
N SER A 328 -12.23 -28.18 8.20
CA SER A 328 -12.73 -29.50 7.80
C SER A 328 -13.60 -30.12 8.87
N ARG A 329 -14.53 -30.99 8.48
CA ARG A 329 -15.28 -31.85 9.42
C ARG A 329 -14.57 -33.18 9.70
N ASP A 330 -13.49 -33.48 8.98
CA ASP A 330 -12.66 -34.67 9.18
C ASP A 330 -11.53 -34.36 10.19
N PRO A 331 -11.41 -35.09 11.32
CA PRO A 331 -10.35 -34.88 12.31
C PRO A 331 -8.95 -35.14 11.76
N GLY A 332 -8.80 -35.76 10.58
CA GLY A 332 -7.50 -35.93 9.92
C GLY A 332 -6.77 -34.61 9.62
N LEU A 333 -7.46 -33.46 9.70
CA LEU A 333 -6.82 -32.13 9.66
C LEU A 333 -5.82 -31.94 10.81
N LEU A 334 -6.14 -32.44 12.02
CA LEU A 334 -5.30 -32.29 13.22
C LEU A 334 -3.96 -33.05 13.14
N SER A 335 -3.86 -33.98 12.19
CA SER A 335 -2.65 -34.75 11.90
C SER A 335 -2.04 -34.40 10.55
N LEU A 336 -2.47 -33.27 9.95
CA LEU A 336 -2.07 -32.80 8.63
C LEU A 336 -2.19 -33.87 7.52
N ASN A 337 -3.28 -34.64 7.53
CA ASN A 337 -3.51 -35.63 6.47
C ASN A 337 -3.61 -34.92 5.11
N PRO A 338 -2.74 -35.24 4.12
CA PRO A 338 -2.68 -34.48 2.86
C PRO A 338 -3.99 -34.47 2.07
N GLY A 339 -4.77 -35.56 2.12
CA GLY A 339 -6.07 -35.64 1.45
C GLY A 339 -7.14 -34.77 2.14
N VAL A 340 -7.05 -34.61 3.46
CA VAL A 340 -7.97 -33.77 4.23
C VAL A 340 -7.63 -32.29 4.05
N ILE A 341 -6.35 -31.90 4.07
CA ILE A 341 -5.94 -30.51 3.81
C ILE A 341 -6.35 -30.08 2.40
N ALA A 342 -6.08 -30.93 1.39
CA ALA A 342 -6.45 -30.64 0.01
C ALA A 342 -7.96 -30.50 -0.19
N GLY A 343 -8.78 -31.22 0.60
CA GLY A 343 -10.24 -31.16 0.56
C GLY A 343 -10.87 -30.19 1.57
N ALA A 344 -10.08 -29.50 2.40
CA ALA A 344 -10.57 -28.55 3.38
C ALA A 344 -11.06 -27.27 2.68
N SER A 345 -12.10 -26.65 3.24
CA SER A 345 -12.44 -25.27 2.89
C SER A 345 -11.36 -24.36 3.48
N LYS A 346 -10.85 -23.41 2.70
CA LYS A 346 -9.71 -22.60 3.10
C LYS A 346 -9.75 -21.20 2.52
N SER A 347 -9.06 -20.30 3.20
CA SER A 347 -8.77 -18.94 2.76
C SER A 347 -7.27 -18.73 2.95
N THR A 348 -6.62 -18.25 1.89
CA THR A 348 -5.15 -18.23 1.73
C THR A 348 -4.70 -16.98 0.98
N ASN A 349 -5.34 -15.84 1.24
CA ASN A 349 -5.07 -14.57 0.59
C ASN A 349 -3.70 -14.02 1.05
N GLN A 350 -3.32 -12.82 0.61
CA GLN A 350 -2.17 -12.12 1.21
C GLN A 350 -2.62 -11.45 2.52
N GLY A 351 -1.85 -11.62 3.59
CA GLY A 351 -2.14 -11.07 4.92
C GLY A 351 -2.84 -12.08 5.84
N GLY A 352 -3.35 -11.63 6.98
CA GLY A 352 -3.79 -12.57 8.04
C GLY A 352 -5.26 -12.47 8.44
N THR A 353 -6.02 -11.62 7.76
CA THR A 353 -7.47 -11.53 7.96
C THR A 353 -8.15 -12.49 7.00
N GLU A 354 -8.56 -13.65 7.51
CA GLU A 354 -9.13 -14.71 6.70
C GLU A 354 -10.54 -15.07 7.14
N VAL A 355 -11.36 -15.57 6.20
CA VAL A 355 -12.70 -16.05 6.53
C VAL A 355 -13.11 -17.27 5.70
N VAL A 356 -13.70 -18.26 6.37
CA VAL A 356 -14.34 -19.41 5.72
C VAL A 356 -15.80 -19.47 6.15
N VAL A 357 -16.72 -19.46 5.18
CA VAL A 357 -18.18 -19.45 5.41
C VAL A 357 -18.83 -20.73 4.90
N PHE A 358 -19.77 -21.25 5.69
CA PHE A 358 -20.63 -22.39 5.35
C PHE A 358 -22.09 -22.01 5.51
N GLU A 359 -22.91 -22.35 4.52
CA GLU A 359 -24.36 -22.15 4.55
C GLU A 359 -25.10 -23.49 4.68
N ASN A 360 -26.35 -23.44 5.14
CA ASN A 360 -27.24 -24.60 5.23
C ASN A 360 -26.69 -25.78 6.07
N GLN A 361 -25.94 -25.48 7.13
CA GLN A 361 -25.33 -26.46 8.00
C GLN A 361 -26.33 -27.04 9.02
N PRO A 362 -26.26 -28.35 9.33
CA PRO A 362 -27.11 -28.95 10.36
C PRO A 362 -26.66 -28.53 11.77
N LEU A 363 -27.58 -28.63 12.73
CA LEU A 363 -27.30 -28.53 14.17
C LEU A 363 -27.21 -29.93 14.78
N GLY A 364 -26.20 -30.17 15.61
CA GLY A 364 -26.03 -31.44 16.33
C GLY A 364 -24.71 -31.50 17.12
N GLU A 365 -24.69 -32.30 18.18
CA GLU A 365 -23.46 -32.57 18.95
C GLU A 365 -22.39 -33.30 18.12
N ASP A 366 -22.79 -33.95 17.01
CA ASP A 366 -21.93 -34.60 16.02
C ASP A 366 -21.51 -33.66 14.86
N VAL A 367 -21.94 -32.41 14.88
CA VAL A 367 -21.55 -31.39 13.90
C VAL A 367 -20.33 -30.63 14.40
N ILE A 368 -19.16 -31.25 14.24
CA ILE A 368 -17.87 -30.70 14.66
C ILE A 368 -17.10 -30.19 13.43
N TYR A 369 -16.56 -28.98 13.55
CA TYR A 369 -15.60 -28.39 12.63
C TYR A 369 -14.23 -28.36 13.32
N TYR A 370 -13.23 -28.90 12.65
CA TYR A 370 -11.83 -28.76 12.99
C TYR A 370 -11.27 -27.61 12.17
N VAL A 371 -10.62 -26.68 12.85
CA VAL A 371 -10.02 -25.49 12.24
C VAL A 371 -8.53 -25.56 12.47
N GLY A 372 -7.74 -25.32 11.44
CA GLY A 372 -6.29 -25.16 11.51
C GLY A 372 -5.91 -23.78 11.00
N VAL A 373 -5.06 -23.09 11.74
CA VAL A 373 -4.45 -21.82 11.35
C VAL A 373 -2.95 -22.05 11.16
N LYS A 374 -2.40 -21.53 10.06
CA LYS A 374 -1.00 -21.67 9.68
C LYS A 374 -0.44 -20.30 9.27
N SER A 375 0.76 -19.94 9.72
CA SER A 375 1.50 -18.79 9.18
C SER A 375 2.25 -19.23 7.93
N GLU A 376 2.16 -18.45 6.85
CA GLU A 376 2.99 -18.66 5.66
C GLU A 376 4.37 -18.00 5.75
N ASP A 377 4.52 -17.12 6.74
CA ASP A 377 5.71 -16.34 7.04
C ASP A 377 6.77 -17.11 7.83
N HIS A 378 8.02 -16.60 7.81
CA HIS A 378 9.13 -17.16 8.60
C HIS A 378 9.32 -16.46 9.95
N GLN A 379 8.42 -15.53 10.31
CA GLN A 379 8.45 -14.79 11.58
C GLN A 379 7.24 -15.07 12.50
N GLY A 380 6.34 -15.99 12.12
CA GLY A 380 5.16 -16.39 12.89
C GLY A 380 4.19 -15.24 13.17
N ALA A 381 2.98 -15.56 13.65
CA ALA A 381 1.93 -14.55 13.84
C ALA A 381 1.23 -14.66 15.20
N GLN A 382 0.88 -13.50 15.77
CA GLN A 382 -0.18 -13.40 16.78
C GLN A 382 -1.45 -13.03 16.05
N TYR A 383 -2.60 -13.60 16.40
CA TYR A 383 -3.87 -13.27 15.75
C TYR A 383 -5.07 -13.48 16.67
N ALA A 384 -6.19 -12.84 16.32
CA ALA A 384 -7.48 -13.12 16.90
C ALA A 384 -8.25 -14.17 16.07
N MET A 385 -9.01 -15.04 16.73
CA MET A 385 -9.80 -16.11 16.12
C MET A 385 -11.20 -16.17 16.71
N VAL A 386 -12.21 -16.31 15.84
CA VAL A 386 -13.60 -16.52 16.28
C VAL A 386 -14.32 -17.56 15.42
N GLY A 387 -15.15 -18.37 16.07
CA GLY A 387 -16.16 -19.20 15.42
C GLY A 387 -17.53 -18.56 15.57
N LEU A 388 -18.28 -18.47 14.48
CA LEU A 388 -19.59 -17.86 14.42
C LEU A 388 -20.63 -18.86 13.91
N SER A 389 -21.80 -18.87 14.53
CA SER A 389 -22.96 -19.64 14.11
C SER A 389 -24.22 -18.81 14.28
N SER A 390 -24.97 -18.63 13.19
CA SER A 390 -26.11 -17.71 13.12
C SER A 390 -27.35 -18.40 12.54
N PRO A 391 -28.56 -18.09 13.05
CA PRO A 391 -29.82 -18.53 12.45
C PRO A 391 -30.09 -17.85 11.10
N ASP A 392 -29.57 -16.64 10.92
CA ASP A 392 -29.73 -15.81 9.73
C ASP A 392 -28.43 -15.75 8.92
N PRO A 393 -28.51 -15.56 7.58
CA PRO A 393 -27.34 -15.33 6.75
C PRO A 393 -26.46 -14.19 7.28
N PHE A 394 -25.13 -14.34 7.20
CA PHE A 394 -24.19 -13.26 7.54
C PHE A 394 -24.34 -12.05 6.62
N ASP A 395 -24.74 -12.28 5.38
CA ASP A 395 -25.12 -11.23 4.45
C ASP A 395 -26.33 -11.59 3.58
N PHE A 396 -26.97 -10.56 3.02
CA PHE A 396 -28.07 -10.72 2.08
C PHE A 396 -28.15 -9.51 1.14
N THR A 397 -28.82 -9.68 0.00
CA THR A 397 -29.17 -8.56 -0.87
C THR A 397 -30.53 -8.00 -0.45
N ASP A 398 -30.60 -6.69 -0.22
CA ASP A 398 -31.85 -5.99 0.09
C ASP A 398 -32.75 -5.81 -1.15
N ALA A 399 -33.90 -5.16 -0.98
CA ALA A 399 -34.84 -4.92 -2.08
C ALA A 399 -34.31 -3.94 -3.14
N ASN A 400 -33.27 -3.17 -2.82
CA ASN A 400 -32.67 -2.15 -3.68
C ASN A 400 -31.40 -2.66 -4.39
N GLY A 401 -30.99 -3.91 -4.14
CA GLY A 401 -29.78 -4.50 -4.71
C GLY A 401 -28.51 -4.24 -3.89
N ASN A 402 -28.60 -3.60 -2.73
CA ASN A 402 -27.45 -3.42 -1.83
C ASN A 402 -27.14 -4.72 -1.10
N ARG A 403 -25.86 -4.93 -0.78
CA ARG A 403 -25.40 -6.01 0.09
C ARG A 403 -25.39 -5.51 1.53
N VAL A 404 -26.13 -6.19 2.40
CA VAL A 404 -26.21 -5.89 3.83
C VAL A 404 -25.44 -6.96 4.58
N PHE A 405 -24.34 -6.57 5.22
CA PHE A 405 -23.54 -7.42 6.10
C PHE A 405 -24.03 -7.23 7.53
N ARG A 406 -24.53 -8.30 8.14
CA ARG A 406 -25.03 -8.27 9.51
C ARG A 406 -23.85 -8.27 10.47
N GLY A 407 -23.75 -7.22 11.28
CA GLY A 407 -22.77 -7.13 12.34
C GLY A 407 -23.16 -7.97 13.55
N ILE A 408 -22.22 -8.77 14.02
CA ILE A 408 -22.32 -9.61 15.21
C ILE A 408 -21.39 -9.02 16.27
N PRO A 409 -21.93 -8.41 17.34
CA PRO A 409 -21.12 -8.01 18.48
C PRO A 409 -20.47 -9.24 19.10
N LEU A 410 -19.14 -9.21 19.22
CA LEU A 410 -18.37 -10.29 19.82
C LEU A 410 -18.40 -10.17 21.34
N ASN A 411 -18.31 -11.31 22.04
CA ASN A 411 -18.35 -11.38 23.51
C ASN A 411 -19.52 -10.58 24.12
N GLN A 412 -20.71 -10.70 23.51
CA GLN A 412 -21.95 -9.98 23.85
C GLN A 412 -21.95 -8.48 23.58
N GLY A 413 -20.88 -7.92 23.00
CA GLY A 413 -20.77 -6.50 22.69
C GLY A 413 -20.39 -5.62 23.89
N ILE A 414 -20.00 -6.20 25.02
CA ILE A 414 -19.66 -5.45 26.24
C ILE A 414 -18.53 -4.47 25.93
N ILE A 415 -18.75 -3.19 26.23
CA ILE A 415 -17.74 -2.13 26.20
C ILE A 415 -17.23 -1.99 27.65
N PRO A 416 -16.04 -2.51 27.97
CA PRO A 416 -15.48 -2.44 29.31
C PRO A 416 -14.97 -1.03 29.61
N ASP A 417 -14.96 -0.67 30.89
CA ASP A 417 -14.33 0.55 31.40
C ASP A 417 -12.82 0.54 31.09
N GLY A 418 -12.26 1.71 30.79
CA GLY A 418 -10.89 1.84 30.29
C GLY A 418 -10.08 2.98 30.89
N THR A 419 -8.79 3.00 30.59
CA THR A 419 -7.94 4.19 30.80
C THR A 419 -7.23 4.53 29.50
N PRO A 420 -6.69 5.74 29.32
CA PRO A 420 -5.89 6.05 28.14
C PRO A 420 -4.66 5.12 27.97
N SER A 421 -4.15 4.57 29.08
CA SER A 421 -3.01 3.62 29.08
C SER A 421 -3.41 2.14 28.93
N SER A 422 -4.70 1.82 29.08
CA SER A 422 -5.26 0.47 29.00
C SER A 422 -6.74 0.61 28.66
N PRO A 423 -7.06 0.94 27.40
CA PRO A 423 -8.44 1.19 26.99
C PRO A 423 -9.25 -0.11 27.00
N GLY A 424 -10.54 -0.01 27.30
CA GLY A 424 -11.50 -1.08 27.10
C GLY A 424 -12.04 -1.03 25.68
N ALA A 425 -12.28 -2.17 25.04
CA ALA A 425 -12.84 -2.20 23.70
C ALA A 425 -13.88 -3.31 23.52
N ALA A 426 -14.98 -2.99 22.87
CA ALA A 426 -15.88 -3.96 22.28
C ALA A 426 -15.52 -4.17 20.80
N LEU A 427 -15.61 -5.42 20.35
CA LEU A 427 -15.39 -5.80 18.96
C LEU A 427 -16.70 -6.28 18.34
N GLY A 428 -16.90 -6.00 17.06
CA GLY A 428 -17.99 -6.52 16.27
C GLY A 428 -17.48 -6.97 14.90
N ILE A 429 -18.01 -8.08 14.38
CA ILE A 429 -17.65 -8.59 13.06
C ILE A 429 -18.89 -8.65 12.16
N ALA A 430 -18.79 -8.09 10.96
CA ALA A 430 -19.68 -8.37 9.86
C ALA A 430 -18.90 -9.12 8.77
N ILE A 431 -19.56 -10.04 8.06
CA ILE A 431 -18.91 -10.85 7.03
C ILE A 431 -19.60 -10.58 5.69
N GLY A 432 -18.87 -10.01 4.75
CA GLY A 432 -19.25 -10.03 3.34
C GLY A 432 -18.92 -11.40 2.78
N ASN A 433 -19.92 -12.17 2.33
CA ASN A 433 -19.73 -13.57 1.98
C ASN A 433 -18.87 -13.71 0.70
N PRO A 434 -17.67 -14.31 0.79
CA PRO A 434 -16.77 -14.44 -0.35
C PRO A 434 -17.35 -15.18 -1.56
N LEU A 435 -18.38 -16.01 -1.35
CA LEU A 435 -19.03 -16.77 -2.43
C LEU A 435 -19.82 -15.89 -3.41
N ASN A 436 -20.15 -14.66 -3.03
CA ASN A 436 -21.02 -13.79 -3.82
C ASN A 436 -20.24 -12.74 -4.64
N GLY A 437 -18.99 -12.43 -4.25
CA GLY A 437 -18.19 -11.33 -4.82
C GLY A 437 -18.83 -9.95 -4.59
N LEU A 438 -18.00 -8.91 -4.42
CA LEU A 438 -18.50 -7.54 -4.36
C LEU A 438 -17.39 -6.55 -4.64
N GLN A 439 -17.49 -5.76 -5.70
CA GLN A 439 -16.73 -4.50 -5.77
C GLN A 439 -17.61 -3.38 -5.21
N VAL A 440 -17.09 -2.63 -4.25
CA VAL A 440 -17.86 -1.64 -3.50
C VAL A 440 -17.99 -0.31 -4.28
N GLN A 441 -19.20 0.22 -4.40
CA GLN A 441 -19.47 1.56 -4.94
C GLN A 441 -19.68 2.60 -3.84
N SER A 442 -20.33 2.22 -2.76
CA SER A 442 -20.56 3.07 -1.59
C SER A 442 -20.76 2.19 -0.37
N VAL A 443 -20.38 2.70 0.80
CA VAL A 443 -20.58 2.04 2.09
C VAL A 443 -21.31 2.99 3.01
N MET A 444 -22.30 2.47 3.72
CA MET A 444 -22.87 3.09 4.91
C MET A 444 -22.84 2.13 6.09
N VAL A 445 -22.84 2.67 7.30
CA VAL A 445 -22.82 1.87 8.54
C VAL A 445 -23.97 2.28 9.44
N GLU A 446 -24.84 1.33 9.75
CA GLU A 446 -25.86 1.50 10.79
C GLU A 446 -25.31 1.00 12.12
N THR A 447 -25.49 1.76 13.19
CA THR A 447 -25.03 1.40 14.53
C THR A 447 -26.12 1.59 15.56
N LEU A 448 -26.17 0.68 16.53
CA LEU A 448 -26.97 0.81 17.74
C LEU A 448 -26.14 0.35 18.94
N LEU A 449 -25.89 1.26 19.87
CA LEU A 449 -25.22 0.95 21.12
C LEU A 449 -25.79 1.76 22.29
N PHE A 450 -25.47 1.29 23.49
CA PHE A 450 -25.69 1.98 24.76
C PHE A 450 -24.34 2.24 25.42
N HIS A 451 -24.15 3.43 25.99
CA HIS A 451 -23.03 3.74 26.88
C HIS A 451 -23.52 4.69 27.98
N GLN A 452 -22.86 4.73 29.13
CA GLN A 452 -23.23 5.69 30.18
C GLN A 452 -22.92 7.15 29.79
N ASP A 453 -21.96 7.34 28.88
CA ASP A 453 -21.65 8.60 28.21
C ASP A 453 -21.01 8.30 26.85
N ILE A 454 -21.72 8.53 25.74
CA ILE A 454 -21.17 8.25 24.40
C ILE A 454 -19.99 9.17 24.03
N GLY A 455 -19.80 10.28 24.77
CA GLY A 455 -18.63 11.15 24.62
C GLY A 455 -17.31 10.49 25.00
N ASP A 456 -17.34 9.37 25.73
CA ASP A 456 -16.14 8.59 26.07
C ASP A 456 -15.70 7.65 24.93
N LEU A 457 -16.54 7.47 23.90
CA LEU A 457 -16.33 6.46 22.88
C LEU A 457 -15.59 6.96 21.64
N LEU A 458 -14.65 6.12 21.20
CA LEU A 458 -14.05 6.15 19.87
C LEU A 458 -14.48 4.90 19.10
N GLY A 459 -15.29 5.08 18.05
CA GLY A 459 -15.81 4.00 17.21
C GLY A 459 -15.23 4.03 15.80
N SER A 460 -14.81 2.87 15.29
CA SER A 460 -14.26 2.75 13.93
C SER A 460 -14.70 1.47 13.25
N ILE A 461 -14.81 1.52 11.92
CA ILE A 461 -14.98 0.37 11.04
C ILE A 461 -13.70 0.19 10.21
N SER A 462 -13.25 -1.06 10.04
CA SER A 462 -12.10 -1.38 9.18
C SER A 462 -12.33 -2.63 8.35
N HIS A 463 -11.73 -2.65 7.16
CA HIS A 463 -11.76 -3.75 6.20
C HIS A 463 -10.55 -3.65 5.28
N ASP A 464 -9.81 -4.74 5.10
CA ASP A 464 -8.63 -4.84 4.21
C ASP A 464 -7.64 -3.66 4.35
N GLY A 465 -7.27 -3.35 5.60
CA GLY A 465 -6.32 -2.26 5.92
C GLY A 465 -6.90 -0.85 5.81
N VAL A 466 -8.10 -0.67 5.22
CA VAL A 466 -8.82 0.60 5.16
C VAL A 466 -9.65 0.77 6.42
N SER A 467 -9.69 1.99 6.98
CA SER A 467 -10.51 2.30 8.15
C SER A 467 -11.19 3.67 8.05
N ALA A 468 -12.31 3.80 8.76
CA ALA A 468 -13.02 5.04 8.97
C ALA A 468 -13.44 5.15 10.44
N VAL A 469 -13.11 6.27 11.06
CA VAL A 469 -13.61 6.61 12.40
C VAL A 469 -15.01 7.19 12.27
N LEU A 470 -15.99 6.45 12.78
CA LEU A 470 -17.40 6.79 12.68
C LEU A 470 -17.77 7.87 13.70
N ASN A 471 -17.44 7.63 14.97
CA ASN A 471 -17.65 8.57 16.07
C ASN A 471 -16.36 8.78 16.85
N ASN A 472 -15.99 10.03 17.10
CA ASN A 472 -14.80 10.40 17.84
C ASN A 472 -15.19 11.31 19.01
N HIS A 473 -15.50 10.69 20.15
CA HIS A 473 -15.94 11.39 21.36
C HIS A 473 -17.17 12.28 21.12
N MET A 474 -18.13 11.78 20.33
CA MET A 474 -19.38 12.47 20.00
C MET A 474 -20.23 12.69 21.25
N LEU A 475 -20.63 13.93 21.53
CA LEU A 475 -21.34 14.29 22.77
C LEU A 475 -22.81 13.86 22.81
N TYR A 476 -23.47 13.87 21.65
CA TYR A 476 -24.89 13.55 21.50
C TYR A 476 -25.11 12.82 20.18
N ASP A 477 -26.04 11.86 20.17
CA ASP A 477 -26.51 11.24 18.95
C ASP A 477 -27.38 12.22 18.11
N PRO A 478 -27.77 11.85 16.88
CA PRO A 478 -28.62 12.69 16.03
C PRO A 478 -29.98 13.07 16.64
N SER A 479 -30.45 12.35 17.67
CA SER A 479 -31.69 12.63 18.40
C SER A 479 -31.49 13.47 19.67
N GLY A 480 -30.24 13.75 20.04
CA GLY A 480 -29.85 14.51 21.23
C GLY A 480 -29.62 13.66 22.49
N ASP A 481 -29.47 12.34 22.38
CA ASP A 481 -29.20 11.43 23.49
C ASP A 481 -27.68 11.32 23.76
N SER A 482 -27.26 11.32 25.02
CA SER A 482 -25.85 11.18 25.43
C SER A 482 -25.51 9.76 25.93
N THR A 483 -26.46 8.83 25.88
CA THR A 483 -26.36 7.47 26.44
C THR A 483 -26.68 6.37 25.42
N PHE A 484 -27.32 6.73 24.32
CA PHE A 484 -27.54 5.84 23.19
C PHE A 484 -26.94 6.47 21.95
N LEU A 485 -26.32 5.65 21.11
CA LEU A 485 -25.94 6.03 19.76
C LEU A 485 -26.70 5.13 18.79
N ALA A 486 -27.73 5.71 18.17
CA ALA A 486 -28.50 5.11 17.08
C ALA A 486 -28.30 5.97 15.83
N ALA A 487 -27.30 5.62 15.02
CA ALA A 487 -26.88 6.44 13.90
C ALA A 487 -26.66 5.62 12.62
N THR A 488 -26.99 6.23 11.50
CA THR A 488 -26.60 5.77 10.16
C THR A 488 -25.50 6.70 9.67
N PHE A 489 -24.30 6.17 9.52
CA PHE A 489 -23.15 6.88 8.98
C PHE A 489 -23.11 6.71 7.46
N ASP A 490 -23.13 7.82 6.73
CA ASP A 490 -23.10 7.87 5.27
C ASP A 490 -22.46 9.17 4.81
N ASP A 491 -21.26 9.06 4.24
CA ASP A 491 -20.49 10.22 3.77
C ASP A 491 -20.94 10.73 2.38
N PHE A 492 -21.90 10.05 1.73
CA PHE A 492 -22.49 10.51 0.48
C PHE A 492 -23.79 11.30 0.66
N GLY A 493 -24.40 11.26 1.85
CA GLY A 493 -25.69 11.89 2.12
C GLY A 493 -26.83 11.35 1.24
N LEU A 494 -26.73 10.10 0.78
CA LEU A 494 -27.74 9.43 -0.03
C LEU A 494 -28.99 9.08 0.80
N TYR A 495 -28.81 8.90 2.11
CA TYR A 495 -29.87 8.41 3.00
C TYR A 495 -30.42 9.51 3.92
N PRO A 496 -31.75 9.76 3.93
CA PRO A 496 -32.33 10.78 4.80
C PRO A 496 -32.06 10.54 6.28
N GLY A 497 -31.53 11.56 6.97
CA GLY A 497 -31.25 11.49 8.41
C GLY A 497 -29.95 10.78 8.78
N SER A 498 -29.10 10.43 7.80
CA SER A 498 -27.74 9.99 8.06
C SER A 498 -26.83 11.13 8.52
N ILE A 499 -25.68 10.77 9.07
CA ILE A 499 -24.60 11.69 9.46
C ILE A 499 -23.29 11.26 8.81
N ALA A 500 -22.37 12.20 8.64
CA ALA A 500 -21.02 11.89 8.16
C ALA A 500 -20.17 11.24 9.27
N SER A 501 -19.11 10.56 8.87
CA SER A 501 -18.08 10.04 9.78
C SER A 501 -17.20 11.18 10.33
N ASP A 502 -16.75 11.05 11.58
CA ASP A 502 -15.95 12.09 12.28
C ASP A 502 -14.48 12.14 11.83
N GLY A 503 -13.94 11.02 11.36
CA GLY A 503 -12.54 10.87 10.96
C GLY A 503 -11.54 10.77 12.13
N PRO A 504 -10.26 10.42 11.87
CA PRO A 504 -9.62 10.29 10.56
C PRO A 504 -10.17 9.14 9.69
N GLY A 505 -10.02 9.30 8.37
CA GLY A 505 -10.65 8.43 7.36
C GLY A 505 -12.15 8.72 7.21
N ASN A 506 -12.76 8.13 6.18
CA ASN A 506 -14.20 8.20 5.94
C ASN A 506 -14.66 6.98 5.11
N LEU A 507 -15.98 6.79 4.96
CA LEU A 507 -16.56 5.65 4.27
C LEU A 507 -16.34 5.66 2.75
N ILE A 508 -15.96 6.81 2.17
CA ILE A 508 -15.59 6.94 0.75
C ILE A 508 -14.28 6.17 0.47
N ASN A 509 -13.41 5.98 1.46
CA ASN A 509 -12.17 5.23 1.30
C ASN A 509 -12.38 3.74 0.94
N PHE A 510 -13.56 3.18 1.24
CA PHE A 510 -13.89 1.79 0.91
C PHE A 510 -14.37 1.59 -0.53
N ILE A 511 -14.52 2.65 -1.31
CA ILE A 511 -14.93 2.52 -2.71
C ILE A 511 -13.89 1.71 -3.47
N GLY A 512 -14.33 0.95 -4.47
CA GLY A 512 -13.54 0.08 -5.34
C GLY A 512 -12.79 -1.06 -4.66
N GLN A 513 -12.80 -1.11 -3.32
CA GLN A 513 -12.34 -2.26 -2.56
C GLN A 513 -13.20 -3.47 -2.89
N ASN A 514 -12.62 -4.66 -2.74
CA ASN A 514 -13.42 -5.86 -2.59
C ASN A 514 -14.20 -5.71 -1.27
N GLY A 515 -15.50 -5.96 -1.27
CA GLY A 515 -16.33 -5.82 -0.08
C GLY A 515 -16.56 -7.14 0.67
N VAL A 516 -16.05 -8.25 0.14
CA VAL A 516 -16.14 -9.57 0.80
C VAL A 516 -15.01 -9.75 1.79
N GLY A 517 -15.24 -10.53 2.85
CA GLY A 517 -14.28 -10.72 3.92
C GLY A 517 -14.79 -10.17 5.25
N VAL A 518 -13.86 -9.95 6.17
CA VAL A 518 -14.15 -9.49 7.54
C VAL A 518 -14.20 -7.97 7.58
N TRP A 519 -15.31 -7.44 8.08
CA TRP A 519 -15.48 -6.05 8.47
C TRP A 519 -15.45 -5.97 9.99
N LEU A 520 -14.47 -5.26 10.54
CA LEU A 520 -14.23 -5.18 11.98
C LEU A 520 -14.70 -3.82 12.52
N MET A 521 -15.71 -3.85 13.37
CA MET A 521 -16.14 -2.73 14.20
C MET A 521 -15.38 -2.75 15.52
N THR A 522 -14.76 -1.64 15.89
CA THR A 522 -14.11 -1.45 17.20
C THR A 522 -14.77 -0.27 17.91
N MET A 523 -15.18 -0.47 19.15
CA MET A 523 -15.75 0.57 20.02
C MET A 523 -14.90 0.66 21.29
N VAL A 524 -14.09 1.70 21.38
CA VAL A 524 -13.11 1.89 22.45
C VAL A 524 -13.64 2.88 23.48
N ASP A 525 -13.58 2.47 24.76
CA ASP A 525 -13.67 3.37 25.91
C ASP A 525 -12.27 3.55 26.51
N ASN A 526 -11.80 4.80 26.50
CA ASN A 526 -10.51 5.18 27.06
C ASN A 526 -10.65 6.13 28.27
N ALA A 527 -11.84 6.23 28.84
CA ALA A 527 -12.16 7.04 30.02
C ALA A 527 -12.59 6.16 31.20
N LEU A 528 -12.37 6.67 32.42
CA LEU A 528 -12.62 5.92 33.65
C LEU A 528 -14.06 6.07 34.16
N GLY A 529 -14.59 4.96 34.68
CA GLY A 529 -15.77 4.90 35.53
C GLY A 529 -17.08 4.66 34.79
N GLN A 530 -17.03 4.38 33.48
CA GLN A 530 -18.20 4.21 32.63
C GLN A 530 -18.10 2.91 31.83
N THR A 531 -19.23 2.39 31.36
CA THR A 531 -19.30 1.14 30.58
C THR A 531 -20.47 1.21 29.62
N GLY A 532 -20.49 0.30 28.63
CA GLY A 532 -21.61 0.19 27.71
C GLY A 532 -21.69 -1.16 27.01
N ASN A 533 -22.45 -1.17 25.91
CA ASN A 533 -22.70 -2.35 25.10
C ASN A 533 -23.00 -1.99 23.65
N LEU A 534 -22.20 -2.52 22.72
CA LEU A 534 -22.49 -2.57 21.29
C LEU A 534 -23.64 -3.55 21.05
N THR A 535 -24.82 -3.05 20.69
CA THR A 535 -26.03 -3.88 20.57
C THR A 535 -26.16 -4.50 19.18
N SER A 536 -25.93 -3.72 18.13
CA SER A 536 -25.89 -4.20 16.75
C SER A 536 -25.23 -3.19 15.84
N PHE A 537 -24.75 -3.65 14.68
CA PHE A 537 -24.39 -2.78 13.57
C PHE A 537 -24.63 -3.50 12.24
N ASN A 538 -24.77 -2.77 11.15
CA ASN A 538 -24.78 -3.34 9.80
C ASN A 538 -23.84 -2.52 8.93
N VAL A 539 -23.11 -3.20 8.04
CA VAL A 539 -22.41 -2.56 6.93
C VAL A 539 -23.24 -2.77 5.69
N ILE A 540 -23.60 -1.70 4.99
CA ILE A 540 -24.43 -1.74 3.80
C ILE A 540 -23.60 -1.23 2.64
N ALA A 541 -23.25 -2.13 1.73
CA ALA A 541 -22.39 -1.87 0.59
C ALA A 541 -23.17 -2.01 -0.72
N THR A 542 -23.11 -0.98 -1.56
CA THR A 542 -23.72 -1.01 -2.90
C THR A 542 -22.72 -1.59 -3.91
N PRO A 543 -23.08 -2.58 -4.73
CA PRO A 543 -22.18 -3.12 -5.76
C PRO A 543 -21.85 -2.09 -6.86
N ASN A 544 -20.65 -2.12 -7.42
CA ASN A 544 -20.29 -1.34 -8.60
C ASN A 544 -21.10 -1.82 -9.83
N GLN A 545 -22.10 -1.03 -10.23
CA GLN A 545 -23.00 -1.40 -11.32
C GLN A 545 -22.45 -1.04 -12.71
N LEU A 546 -21.31 -0.32 -12.80
CA LEU A 546 -20.70 0.07 -14.08
C LEU A 546 -19.86 -1.04 -14.73
N LEU A 547 -19.64 -2.17 -14.07
CA LEU A 547 -18.87 -3.29 -14.63
C LEU A 547 -19.58 -4.04 -15.79
N GLY A 548 -20.83 -3.70 -16.11
CA GLY A 548 -21.58 -4.36 -17.19
C GLY A 548 -21.41 -3.70 -18.57
N GLU A 549 -21.27 -4.51 -19.63
CA GLU A 549 -21.12 -4.04 -21.03
C GLU A 549 -22.31 -3.22 -21.56
N ASP A 550 -23.48 -3.31 -20.94
CA ASP A 550 -24.71 -2.65 -21.38
C ASP A 550 -24.89 -1.22 -20.81
N GLY A 551 -23.96 -0.73 -19.99
CA GLY A 551 -24.11 0.54 -19.25
C GLY A 551 -25.17 0.49 -18.15
N LEU A 552 -25.29 1.55 -17.35
CA LEU A 552 -26.13 1.61 -16.16
C LEU A 552 -27.32 2.54 -16.36
N THR A 553 -28.53 2.08 -16.02
CA THR A 553 -29.70 2.97 -15.85
C THR A 553 -29.86 3.34 -14.38
N SER A 554 -29.95 4.63 -14.08
CA SER A 554 -30.10 5.12 -12.71
C SER A 554 -30.93 6.40 -12.65
N THR A 555 -31.23 6.85 -11.44
CA THR A 555 -31.99 8.08 -11.17
C THR A 555 -31.15 8.97 -10.26
N VAL A 556 -30.95 10.22 -10.66
CA VAL A 556 -30.33 11.24 -9.80
C VAL A 556 -31.42 12.11 -9.19
N GLN A 557 -31.36 12.34 -7.87
CA GLN A 557 -32.33 13.17 -7.17
C GLN A 557 -32.20 14.63 -7.59
N ALA A 558 -33.22 15.43 -7.27
CA ALA A 558 -33.20 16.86 -7.54
C ALA A 558 -32.02 17.54 -6.83
N GLU A 559 -31.31 18.43 -7.52
CA GLU A 559 -30.28 19.31 -6.96
C GLU A 559 -29.16 18.57 -6.21
N SER A 560 -28.89 17.32 -6.62
CA SER A 560 -27.91 16.45 -5.98
C SER A 560 -26.96 15.82 -7.01
N PHE A 561 -25.88 15.24 -6.49
CA PHE A 561 -25.02 14.34 -7.26
C PHE A 561 -25.50 12.90 -7.12
N ALA A 562 -25.28 12.11 -8.18
CA ALA A 562 -25.13 10.67 -8.11
C ALA A 562 -23.68 10.34 -8.51
N TYR A 563 -23.02 9.49 -7.73
CA TYR A 563 -21.61 9.17 -7.89
C TYR A 563 -21.38 7.74 -8.35
N TYR A 564 -20.45 7.59 -9.27
CA TYR A 564 -19.96 6.31 -9.79
C TYR A 564 -18.44 6.36 -9.91
N PHE A 565 -17.79 5.24 -10.17
CA PHE A 565 -16.36 5.24 -10.44
C PHE A 565 -15.98 4.20 -11.49
N VAL A 566 -14.83 4.43 -12.11
CA VAL A 566 -14.18 3.52 -13.05
C VAL A 566 -12.68 3.49 -12.75
N GLU A 567 -12.06 2.33 -12.94
CA GLU A 567 -10.61 2.19 -12.85
C GLU A 567 -9.99 2.41 -14.24
N VAL A 568 -9.09 3.38 -14.34
CA VAL A 568 -8.38 3.71 -15.58
C VAL A 568 -6.99 3.06 -15.54
N PRO A 569 -6.65 2.20 -16.51
CA PRO A 569 -5.34 1.57 -16.57
C PRO A 569 -4.23 2.57 -16.98
N PRO A 570 -2.95 2.27 -16.66
CA PRO A 570 -1.84 3.18 -16.97
C PRO A 570 -1.60 3.46 -18.46
N ASP A 571 -2.05 2.58 -19.35
CA ASP A 571 -1.91 2.70 -20.79
C ASP A 571 -3.07 3.45 -21.46
N ALA A 572 -4.02 3.99 -20.68
CA ALA A 572 -5.15 4.75 -21.22
C ALA A 572 -4.71 6.02 -21.97
N SER A 573 -5.12 6.17 -23.23
CA SER A 573 -5.06 7.41 -24.01
C SER A 573 -6.27 8.31 -23.82
N ALA A 574 -7.43 7.75 -23.49
CA ALA A 574 -8.63 8.53 -23.25
C ALA A 574 -9.60 7.78 -22.32
N LEU A 575 -10.27 8.53 -21.46
CA LEU A 575 -11.48 8.10 -20.75
C LEU A 575 -12.67 8.86 -21.34
N ASN A 576 -13.62 8.13 -21.92
CA ASN A 576 -14.86 8.66 -22.47
C ASN A 576 -16.02 8.27 -21.55
N VAL A 577 -16.79 9.25 -21.06
CA VAL A 577 -17.99 9.01 -20.23
C VAL A 577 -19.20 9.69 -20.87
N GLN A 578 -20.31 8.97 -20.97
CA GLN A 578 -21.50 9.39 -21.71
C GLN A 578 -22.78 9.19 -20.90
N LEU A 579 -23.60 10.24 -20.83
CA LEU A 579 -24.99 10.21 -20.36
C LEU A 579 -25.94 10.22 -21.56
N THR A 580 -26.97 9.40 -21.52
CA THR A 580 -28.04 9.29 -22.53
C THR A 580 -29.38 9.00 -21.85
N GLU A 581 -30.46 8.96 -22.64
CA GLU A 581 -31.80 8.54 -22.18
C GLU A 581 -32.37 9.36 -21.01
N PHE A 582 -32.00 10.64 -20.90
CA PHE A 582 -32.51 11.57 -19.88
C PHE A 582 -33.61 12.50 -20.43
N ALA A 583 -34.58 12.85 -19.57
CA ALA A 583 -35.72 13.69 -19.95
C ALA A 583 -35.48 15.19 -19.73
N LEU A 584 -34.51 15.54 -18.87
CA LEU A 584 -34.10 16.90 -18.55
C LEU A 584 -32.56 16.97 -18.54
N PRO A 585 -31.95 18.15 -18.81
CA PRO A 585 -30.49 18.27 -18.89
C PRO A 585 -29.80 17.89 -17.58
N LEU A 586 -28.72 17.13 -17.70
CA LEU A 586 -27.85 16.70 -16.59
C LEU A 586 -26.43 17.14 -16.83
N ASP A 587 -25.70 17.46 -15.76
CA ASP A 587 -24.30 17.86 -15.82
C ASP A 587 -23.40 16.68 -15.44
N LEU A 588 -22.28 16.51 -16.15
CA LEU A 588 -21.33 15.42 -15.95
C LEU A 588 -19.98 15.94 -15.50
N TYR A 589 -19.44 15.38 -14.42
CA TYR A 589 -18.18 15.76 -13.80
C TYR A 589 -17.25 14.55 -13.64
N LEU A 590 -15.96 14.76 -13.83
CA LEU A 590 -14.91 13.77 -13.58
C LEU A 590 -13.91 14.33 -12.57
N ARG A 591 -13.41 13.45 -11.68
CA ARG A 591 -12.30 13.76 -10.79
C ARG A 591 -11.52 12.50 -10.41
N HIS A 592 -10.19 12.59 -10.39
CA HIS A 592 -9.25 11.52 -10.04
C HIS A 592 -9.16 11.36 -8.53
N GLU A 593 -9.27 10.11 -8.04
CA GLU A 593 -9.10 9.66 -6.65
C GLU A 593 -9.96 10.37 -5.57
N GLU A 594 -10.76 11.37 -5.94
CA GLU A 594 -11.67 12.10 -5.06
C GLU A 594 -13.02 12.39 -5.73
N LEU A 595 -14.08 12.54 -4.93
CA LEU A 595 -15.41 12.89 -5.45
C LEU A 595 -15.43 14.29 -6.09
N PRO A 596 -16.04 14.45 -7.28
CA PRO A 596 -16.25 15.76 -7.87
C PRO A 596 -17.36 16.54 -7.12
N THR A 597 -17.20 17.86 -7.11
CA THR A 597 -18.24 18.83 -6.73
C THR A 597 -18.41 19.83 -7.88
N GLN A 598 -19.41 20.72 -7.80
CA GLN A 598 -19.59 21.76 -8.81
C GLN A 598 -18.40 22.72 -8.94
N THR A 599 -17.57 22.83 -7.89
CA THR A 599 -16.42 23.74 -7.83
C THR A 599 -15.06 23.03 -7.84
N LEU A 600 -15.01 21.76 -7.46
CA LEU A 600 -13.80 20.93 -7.45
C LEU A 600 -14.01 19.74 -8.37
N TYR A 601 -13.42 19.81 -9.56
CA TYR A 601 -13.51 18.79 -10.59
C TYR A 601 -12.28 18.88 -11.50
N ASP A 602 -11.94 17.78 -12.15
CA ASP A 602 -10.84 17.76 -13.12
C ASP A 602 -11.35 18.18 -14.50
N LYS A 603 -12.48 17.63 -14.94
CA LYS A 603 -13.15 18.00 -16.18
C LYS A 603 -14.66 17.87 -16.04
N ARG A 604 -15.42 18.69 -16.76
CA ARG A 604 -16.89 18.64 -16.76
C ARG A 604 -17.47 18.96 -18.14
N THR A 605 -18.71 18.53 -18.35
CA THR A 605 -19.59 18.96 -19.44
C THR A 605 -20.95 19.26 -18.85
N LEU A 606 -21.46 20.47 -19.10
CA LEU A 606 -22.80 20.88 -18.67
C LEU A 606 -23.84 20.51 -19.74
N GLY A 607 -24.98 19.98 -19.34
CA GLY A 607 -26.06 19.61 -20.24
C GLY A 607 -26.91 20.81 -20.67
N LEU A 608 -27.39 20.80 -21.92
CA LEU A 608 -28.27 21.84 -22.47
C LEU A 608 -29.68 21.30 -22.78
N ASP A 609 -30.65 22.22 -22.81
CA ASP A 609 -32.03 21.89 -23.18
C ASP A 609 -32.10 21.30 -24.61
N GLY A 610 -32.62 20.08 -24.70
CA GLY A 610 -32.78 19.36 -25.98
C GLY A 610 -31.60 18.45 -26.35
N ASP A 611 -30.56 18.37 -25.53
CA ASP A 611 -29.48 17.41 -25.72
C ASP A 611 -30.01 15.96 -25.63
N ALA A 612 -29.56 15.13 -26.56
CA ALA A 612 -29.83 13.69 -26.53
C ALA A 612 -28.71 12.90 -25.82
N MET A 613 -27.55 13.54 -25.60
CA MET A 613 -26.36 12.95 -25.01
C MET A 613 -25.49 14.04 -24.40
N VAL A 614 -24.90 13.77 -23.24
CA VAL A 614 -23.86 14.59 -22.61
C VAL A 614 -22.61 13.74 -22.46
N SER A 615 -21.45 14.20 -22.96
CA SER A 615 -20.21 13.43 -22.92
C SER A 615 -19.04 14.24 -22.37
N VAL A 616 -18.20 13.60 -21.57
CA VAL A 616 -16.90 14.11 -21.14
C VAL A 616 -15.82 13.14 -21.62
N THR A 617 -14.84 13.64 -22.36
CA THR A 617 -13.64 12.89 -22.75
C THR A 617 -12.43 13.51 -22.05
N MET A 618 -11.60 12.70 -21.40
CA MET A 618 -10.37 13.15 -20.78
C MET A 618 -9.16 12.38 -21.32
N THR A 619 -8.05 13.07 -21.52
CA THR A 619 -6.83 12.58 -22.18
C THR A 619 -5.58 13.00 -21.40
N PRO A 620 -4.40 12.42 -21.66
CA PRO A 620 -3.14 12.87 -21.05
C PRO A 620 -2.75 14.33 -21.34
N ARG A 621 -3.40 14.98 -22.31
CA ARG A 621 -3.18 16.40 -22.63
C ARG A 621 -4.11 17.33 -21.84
N ASP A 622 -5.10 16.82 -21.11
CA ASP A 622 -5.97 17.68 -20.31
C ASP A 622 -5.23 18.29 -19.10
N ILE A 623 -5.87 19.27 -18.45
CA ILE A 623 -5.42 19.81 -17.16
C ILE A 623 -6.58 19.70 -16.17
N PRO A 624 -6.46 18.88 -15.11
CA PRO A 624 -5.42 17.86 -14.90
C PRO A 624 -5.39 16.77 -16.00
N PRO A 625 -4.22 16.11 -16.24
CA PRO A 625 -4.10 15.11 -17.29
C PRO A 625 -4.73 13.78 -16.83
N LEU A 626 -5.18 12.98 -17.80
CA LEU A 626 -5.56 11.60 -17.54
C LEU A 626 -4.37 10.82 -16.96
N ASN A 627 -4.58 10.22 -15.80
CA ASN A 627 -3.69 9.34 -15.06
C ASN A 627 -4.31 7.97 -14.85
N ALA A 628 -3.50 6.98 -14.54
CA ALA A 628 -4.00 5.69 -14.05
C ALA A 628 -4.70 5.83 -12.69
N GLY A 629 -5.57 4.89 -12.37
CA GLY A 629 -6.27 4.82 -11.10
C GLY A 629 -7.72 5.23 -11.21
N ARG A 630 -8.31 5.57 -10.06
CA ARG A 630 -9.76 5.69 -9.95
C ARG A 630 -10.25 7.05 -10.41
N TYR A 631 -11.27 7.05 -11.28
CA TYR A 631 -12.02 8.26 -11.60
C TYR A 631 -13.42 8.18 -11.06
N PHE A 632 -13.77 9.17 -10.27
CA PHE A 632 -15.13 9.42 -9.84
C PHE A 632 -15.89 10.19 -10.93
N ILE A 633 -17.05 9.63 -11.27
CA ILE A 633 -18.02 10.19 -12.20
C ILE A 633 -19.14 10.78 -11.36
N GLY A 634 -19.31 12.10 -11.40
CA GLY A 634 -20.42 12.82 -10.78
C GLY A 634 -21.47 13.19 -11.81
N VAL A 635 -22.67 12.66 -11.66
CA VAL A 635 -23.85 13.09 -12.42
C VAL A 635 -24.62 14.07 -11.54
N TYR A 636 -24.60 15.35 -11.89
CA TYR A 636 -25.35 16.37 -11.16
C TYR A 636 -26.66 16.68 -11.85
N ASN A 637 -27.73 16.73 -11.06
CA ASN A 637 -29.04 17.14 -11.53
C ASN A 637 -29.30 18.60 -11.14
N PRO A 638 -29.19 19.57 -12.08
CA PRO A 638 -29.55 20.97 -11.80
C PRO A 638 -31.08 21.18 -11.71
N ASN A 639 -31.86 20.14 -11.97
CA ASN A 639 -33.31 20.21 -11.96
C ASN A 639 -33.85 19.89 -10.57
N THR A 640 -35.08 20.35 -10.37
CA THR A 640 -35.80 20.26 -9.09
C THR A 640 -36.65 18.97 -8.97
N GLU A 641 -36.60 18.10 -9.97
CA GLU A 641 -37.27 16.80 -9.95
C GLU A 641 -36.21 15.73 -10.21
N PRO A 642 -36.39 14.49 -9.71
CA PRO A 642 -35.52 13.38 -10.06
C PRO A 642 -35.51 13.14 -11.57
N VAL A 643 -34.34 12.78 -12.11
CA VAL A 643 -34.16 12.51 -13.55
C VAL A 643 -33.54 11.13 -13.72
N ASP A 644 -34.21 10.30 -14.51
CA ASP A 644 -33.67 9.02 -14.96
C ASP A 644 -32.66 9.25 -16.09
N PHE A 645 -31.59 8.46 -16.11
CA PHE A 645 -30.56 8.52 -17.13
C PHE A 645 -29.91 7.16 -17.35
N ARG A 646 -29.18 7.05 -18.47
CA ARG A 646 -28.29 5.94 -18.77
C ARG A 646 -26.84 6.43 -18.87
N LEU A 647 -25.94 5.81 -18.10
CA LEU A 647 -24.51 6.10 -18.04
C LEU A 647 -23.70 4.99 -18.69
N ASN A 648 -22.73 5.35 -19.53
CA ASN A 648 -21.77 4.45 -20.15
C ASN A 648 -20.36 5.06 -20.12
N TYR A 649 -19.32 4.23 -20.18
CA TYR A 649 -17.94 4.67 -20.32
C TYR A 649 -17.15 3.78 -21.27
N ASP A 650 -16.06 4.32 -21.81
CA ASP A 650 -15.11 3.63 -22.68
C ASP A 650 -13.70 4.14 -22.39
N VAL A 651 -12.71 3.23 -22.37
CA VAL A 651 -11.30 3.55 -22.17
C VAL A 651 -10.52 3.17 -23.42
N GLU A 652 -9.98 4.17 -24.10
CA GLU A 652 -9.07 3.96 -25.24
C GLU A 652 -7.64 3.76 -24.71
N ARG A 653 -6.88 2.80 -25.26
CA ARG A 653 -5.49 2.48 -24.85
C ARG A 653 -4.46 2.89 -25.92
N ASN A 654 -3.29 3.38 -25.49
CA ASN A 654 -2.20 3.87 -26.37
C ASN A 654 -1.08 2.85 -26.54
N LEU A 655 -1.08 2.09 -27.64
CA LEU A 655 -0.16 0.96 -27.84
C LEU A 655 1.24 1.31 -28.37
N VAL A 656 1.64 2.59 -28.48
CA VAL A 656 2.89 2.97 -29.19
C VAL A 656 4.11 3.12 -28.27
N VAL A 657 3.95 3.62 -27.05
CA VAL A 657 5.00 3.63 -26.01
C VAL A 657 4.35 2.99 -24.81
N ASP A 658 4.99 1.98 -24.25
CA ASP A 658 4.43 1.24 -23.13
C ASP A 658 4.34 2.19 -21.91
N ALA A 659 3.24 2.14 -21.17
CA ALA A 659 3.14 2.93 -19.93
C ALA A 659 4.20 2.49 -18.93
N GLU A 660 4.55 1.20 -18.98
CA GLU A 660 5.60 0.59 -18.18
C GLU A 660 6.98 0.90 -18.75
N GLN A 661 7.76 1.71 -18.03
CA GLN A 661 9.14 2.01 -18.42
C GLN A 661 10.12 1.21 -17.56
N PRO A 662 11.02 0.41 -18.18
CA PRO A 662 12.01 -0.38 -17.47
C PRO A 662 13.26 0.45 -17.13
N PHE A 663 13.69 0.36 -15.88
CA PHE A 663 14.92 0.88 -15.33
C PHE A 663 15.85 -0.28 -14.98
N PHE A 664 17.14 -0.10 -15.25
CA PHE A 664 18.16 -1.13 -15.06
C PHE A 664 19.29 -0.62 -14.16
N THR A 665 19.95 -1.55 -13.50
CA THR A 665 21.17 -1.30 -12.74
C THR A 665 22.34 -0.92 -13.65
N ASP A 666 23.19 0.00 -13.20
CA ASP A 666 24.48 0.29 -13.84
C ASP A 666 25.48 -0.87 -13.58
N ASP A 667 25.33 -1.56 -12.44
CA ASP A 667 26.15 -2.71 -12.02
C ASP A 667 25.44 -4.00 -12.38
N LEU A 668 25.91 -4.66 -13.43
CA LEU A 668 25.26 -5.84 -13.98
C LEU A 668 25.49 -7.11 -13.16
N GLU A 669 26.51 -7.19 -12.31
CA GLU A 669 26.81 -8.40 -11.52
C GLU A 669 27.21 -8.00 -10.10
N VAL A 670 26.41 -8.38 -9.12
CA VAL A 670 26.62 -8.05 -7.70
C VAL A 670 26.75 -9.35 -6.89
N PRO A 671 27.93 -9.66 -6.32
CA PRO A 671 28.09 -10.82 -5.45
C PRO A 671 27.18 -10.72 -4.23
N ILE A 672 26.50 -11.81 -3.90
CA ILE A 672 25.67 -11.90 -2.70
C ILE A 672 26.59 -12.26 -1.52
N LEU A 673 26.49 -11.50 -0.44
CA LEU A 673 27.23 -11.73 0.80
C LEU A 673 26.68 -12.99 1.50
N ASP A 674 27.58 -13.87 1.94
CA ASP A 674 27.29 -15.01 2.81
C ASP A 674 26.97 -14.50 4.23
N ASP A 675 25.91 -15.04 4.85
CA ASP A 675 25.37 -14.63 6.16
C ASP A 675 25.30 -13.09 6.30
N GLY A 676 24.60 -12.45 5.36
CA GLY A 676 24.64 -11.01 5.24
C GLY A 676 23.63 -10.39 4.28
N LEU A 677 23.53 -9.07 4.41
CA LEU A 677 22.64 -8.22 3.63
C LEU A 677 23.40 -7.59 2.46
N THR A 678 22.95 -7.88 1.24
CA THR A 678 23.45 -7.32 -0.01
C THR A 678 22.47 -6.26 -0.52
N HIS A 679 22.99 -5.12 -0.96
CA HIS A 679 22.19 -4.06 -1.59
C HIS A 679 22.57 -3.91 -3.06
N ALA A 680 21.56 -3.78 -3.91
CA ALA A 680 21.72 -3.36 -5.31
C ALA A 680 20.80 -2.16 -5.58
N GLN A 681 21.26 -1.20 -6.38
CA GLN A 681 20.54 0.07 -6.56
C GLN A 681 20.22 0.38 -8.02
N ILE A 682 19.04 0.95 -8.24
CA ILE A 682 18.63 1.56 -9.51
C ILE A 682 18.26 3.01 -9.22
N TYR A 683 18.94 3.95 -9.88
CA TYR A 683 18.56 5.36 -9.81
C TYR A 683 17.51 5.69 -10.86
N VAL A 684 16.35 6.17 -10.42
CA VAL A 684 15.27 6.63 -11.29
C VAL A 684 15.32 8.17 -11.37
N PRO A 685 15.58 8.77 -12.55
CA PRO A 685 15.69 10.22 -12.76
C PRO A 685 14.34 10.92 -13.02
N ASP A 686 13.22 10.33 -12.61
CA ASP A 686 11.88 10.85 -12.91
C ASP A 686 11.19 11.29 -11.63
N THR A 687 10.68 12.53 -11.60
CA THR A 687 10.02 13.10 -10.42
C THR A 687 8.54 12.77 -10.32
N ARG A 688 7.98 12.14 -11.36
CA ARG A 688 6.56 11.83 -11.43
C ARG A 688 6.17 10.80 -10.34
N PRO A 689 4.95 10.92 -9.79
CA PRO A 689 4.43 9.91 -8.87
C PRO A 689 4.33 8.53 -9.55
N ILE A 690 4.49 7.48 -8.76
CA ILE A 690 4.33 6.10 -9.21
C ILE A 690 2.85 5.78 -9.33
N ALA A 691 2.45 5.29 -10.50
CA ALA A 691 1.11 4.74 -10.73
C ALA A 691 1.07 3.23 -10.51
N GLU A 692 2.11 2.52 -10.94
CA GLU A 692 2.25 1.07 -10.78
C GLU A 692 3.75 0.72 -10.74
N ALA A 693 4.11 -0.30 -9.95
CA ALA A 693 5.47 -0.82 -9.87
C ALA A 693 5.47 -2.33 -10.13
N LYS A 694 6.43 -2.80 -10.92
CA LYS A 694 6.77 -4.22 -11.10
C LYS A 694 8.28 -4.37 -11.00
N ILE A 695 8.73 -5.55 -10.62
CA ILE A 695 10.16 -5.82 -10.53
C ILE A 695 10.47 -7.17 -11.17
N GLY A 696 11.59 -7.25 -11.89
CA GLY A 696 12.13 -8.49 -12.45
C GLY A 696 13.53 -8.75 -11.88
N ILE A 697 13.77 -9.97 -11.40
CA ILE A 697 15.02 -10.37 -10.74
C ILE A 697 15.61 -11.58 -11.45
N ARG A 698 16.92 -11.52 -11.71
CA ARG A 698 17.72 -12.61 -12.24
C ARG A 698 18.92 -12.81 -11.31
N LEU A 699 18.93 -13.91 -10.56
CA LEU A 699 20.00 -14.23 -9.61
C LEU A 699 20.29 -15.72 -9.58
N ASP A 700 21.54 -16.08 -9.29
CA ASP A 700 21.98 -17.44 -9.00
C ASP A 700 22.36 -17.57 -7.52
N HIS A 701 21.96 -18.67 -6.88
CA HIS A 701 22.29 -19.00 -5.50
C HIS A 701 22.44 -20.52 -5.35
N PRO A 702 23.31 -21.02 -4.45
CA PRO A 702 23.36 -22.45 -4.13
C PRO A 702 22.01 -23.01 -3.67
N ARG A 703 21.15 -22.16 -3.08
CA ARG A 703 19.84 -22.55 -2.55
C ARG A 703 18.94 -21.33 -2.31
N LEU A 704 17.91 -21.14 -3.12
CA LEU A 704 17.05 -19.94 -3.02
C LEU A 704 16.32 -19.80 -1.68
N SER A 705 16.05 -20.90 -0.98
CA SER A 705 15.33 -20.89 0.30
C SER A 705 16.10 -20.25 1.46
N ASP A 706 17.35 -19.85 1.24
CA ASP A 706 18.14 -19.08 2.21
C ASP A 706 17.96 -17.56 2.07
N LEU A 707 17.31 -17.13 0.98
CA LEU A 707 17.21 -15.72 0.60
C LEU A 707 15.86 -15.13 0.97
N SER A 708 15.90 -13.91 1.50
CA SER A 708 14.76 -13.00 1.57
C SER A 708 15.04 -11.73 0.76
N LEU A 709 14.06 -11.30 -0.02
CA LEU A 709 14.18 -10.21 -0.99
C LEU A 709 13.18 -9.10 -0.66
N ASN A 710 13.66 -7.86 -0.57
CA ASN A 710 12.83 -6.69 -0.32
C ASN A 710 13.14 -5.57 -1.31
N LEU A 711 12.12 -4.86 -1.75
CA LEU A 711 12.26 -3.63 -2.55
C LEU A 711 12.03 -2.43 -1.64
N VAL A 712 12.96 -1.46 -1.69
CA VAL A 712 12.90 -0.22 -0.91
C VAL A 712 12.82 0.98 -1.85
N SER A 713 11.79 1.82 -1.69
CA SER A 713 11.62 3.06 -2.45
C SER A 713 12.56 4.17 -1.95
N PRO A 714 12.79 5.23 -2.74
CA PRO A 714 13.56 6.39 -2.30
C PRO A 714 12.98 7.11 -1.08
N GLU A 715 11.68 6.96 -0.81
CA GLU A 715 11.00 7.54 0.36
C GLU A 715 11.11 6.66 1.62
N GLY A 716 11.59 5.42 1.48
CA GLY A 716 11.88 4.51 2.59
C GLY A 716 10.85 3.40 2.81
N THR A 717 9.80 3.34 1.99
CA THR A 717 8.83 2.24 2.00
C THR A 717 9.53 0.95 1.58
N ARG A 718 9.34 -0.12 2.35
CA ARG A 718 10.05 -1.40 2.21
C ARG A 718 9.03 -2.53 2.09
N VAL A 719 9.00 -3.21 0.96
CA VAL A 719 8.02 -4.26 0.62
C VAL A 719 8.74 -5.59 0.39
N MET A 720 8.26 -6.67 1.00
CA MET A 720 8.82 -8.01 0.83
C MET A 720 8.30 -8.68 -0.45
N LEU A 721 9.24 -9.11 -1.29
CA LEU A 721 8.92 -9.76 -2.57
C LEU A 721 8.82 -11.28 -2.42
N MET A 722 9.74 -11.87 -1.64
CA MET A 722 9.91 -13.31 -1.48
C MET A 722 10.67 -13.59 -0.19
N GLU A 723 10.22 -14.58 0.60
CA GLU A 723 10.91 -15.02 1.81
C GLU A 723 11.16 -16.54 1.79
N ASN A 724 12.43 -16.95 1.67
CA ASN A 724 12.89 -18.33 1.81
C ASN A 724 12.12 -19.35 0.92
N ARG A 725 11.92 -19.00 -0.37
CA ARG A 725 11.22 -19.87 -1.35
C ARG A 725 12.20 -20.65 -2.23
N GLY A 726 11.72 -21.73 -2.85
CA GLY A 726 12.51 -22.59 -3.75
C GLY A 726 12.99 -23.92 -3.16
N GLY A 727 12.64 -24.23 -1.91
CA GLY A 727 12.93 -25.51 -1.28
C GLY A 727 14.41 -25.90 -1.32
N GLY A 728 14.71 -27.19 -1.37
CA GLY A 728 16.09 -27.70 -1.30
C GLY A 728 16.85 -27.78 -2.62
N THR A 729 16.22 -27.50 -3.77
CA THR A 729 16.81 -27.76 -5.10
C THR A 729 16.86 -26.56 -6.01
N GLU A 730 16.06 -25.51 -5.78
CA GLU A 730 16.07 -24.35 -6.67
C GLU A 730 17.28 -23.47 -6.40
N THR A 731 17.95 -23.09 -7.49
CA THR A 731 19.24 -22.39 -7.47
C THR A 731 19.22 -21.06 -8.22
N ALA A 732 18.06 -20.65 -8.76
CA ALA A 732 17.98 -19.46 -9.59
C ALA A 732 16.58 -18.84 -9.62
N LEU A 733 16.51 -17.52 -9.46
CA LEU A 733 15.37 -16.74 -9.94
C LEU A 733 15.70 -16.28 -11.36
N GLY A 734 14.78 -16.52 -12.30
CA GLY A 734 15.03 -16.27 -13.71
C GLY A 734 16.05 -17.23 -14.34
N SER A 735 16.45 -16.94 -15.56
CA SER A 735 17.52 -17.65 -16.29
C SER A 735 18.29 -16.71 -17.23
N GLY A 736 19.35 -17.21 -17.88
CA GLY A 736 20.23 -16.41 -18.73
C GLY A 736 21.35 -15.70 -17.96
N ASP A 737 22.15 -14.92 -18.67
CA ASP A 737 23.26 -14.13 -18.12
C ASP A 737 22.90 -12.66 -17.92
N SER A 738 23.82 -11.88 -17.38
CA SER A 738 23.64 -10.45 -17.12
C SER A 738 23.35 -9.60 -18.37
N GLN A 739 23.65 -10.10 -19.57
CA GLN A 739 23.43 -9.40 -20.84
C GLN A 739 22.11 -9.77 -21.52
N ALA A 740 21.60 -10.98 -21.31
CA ALA A 740 20.32 -11.44 -21.85
C ALA A 740 19.49 -12.13 -20.75
N PRO A 741 19.07 -11.38 -19.71
CA PRO A 741 18.33 -11.95 -18.60
C PRO A 741 16.90 -12.32 -19.00
N ILE A 742 16.41 -13.44 -18.46
CA ILE A 742 14.99 -13.78 -18.35
C ILE A 742 14.67 -13.67 -16.87
N PHE A 743 13.70 -12.84 -16.51
CA PHE A 743 13.45 -12.48 -15.12
C PHE A 743 12.37 -13.36 -14.48
N ALA A 744 12.54 -13.65 -13.19
CA ALA A 744 11.40 -13.91 -12.31
C ALA A 744 10.84 -12.56 -11.88
N GLY A 745 9.56 -12.32 -12.08
CA GLY A 745 8.94 -11.02 -11.79
C GLY A 745 7.95 -11.05 -10.65
N PHE A 746 7.71 -9.87 -10.11
CA PHE A 746 6.66 -9.60 -9.14
C PHE A 746 5.77 -8.47 -9.64
N SER A 747 4.46 -8.67 -9.55
CA SER A 747 3.41 -7.75 -10.01
C SER A 747 2.15 -7.95 -9.18
N ASP A 748 1.44 -6.88 -8.86
CA ASP A 748 0.10 -6.94 -8.26
C ASP A 748 -1.00 -7.05 -9.31
N ASN A 749 -0.65 -6.90 -10.60
CA ASN A 749 -1.61 -6.97 -11.69
C ASN A 749 -2.04 -8.43 -11.95
N GLU A 750 -3.31 -8.72 -11.71
CA GLU A 750 -3.93 -10.03 -11.93
C GLU A 750 -3.92 -10.49 -13.40
N GLU A 751 -3.74 -9.58 -14.37
CA GLU A 751 -3.56 -9.94 -15.78
C GLU A 751 -2.16 -10.55 -16.06
N ASP A 752 -1.17 -10.24 -15.23
CA ASP A 752 0.22 -10.70 -15.37
C ASP A 752 0.57 -11.85 -14.42
N ALA A 753 0.08 -11.79 -13.18
CA ALA A 753 0.35 -12.76 -12.12
C ALA A 753 -0.92 -13.54 -11.77
N ASP A 754 -0.81 -14.86 -11.65
CA ASP A 754 -1.93 -15.75 -11.29
C ASP A 754 -1.65 -16.61 -10.05
N THR A 755 -0.43 -16.53 -9.51
CA THR A 755 0.06 -17.41 -8.46
C THR A 755 0.85 -16.60 -7.43
N LEU A 756 0.50 -16.75 -6.16
CA LEU A 756 1.28 -16.23 -5.03
C LEU A 756 2.63 -16.92 -4.94
N ILE A 757 3.70 -16.15 -4.76
CA ILE A 757 5.06 -16.70 -4.63
C ILE A 757 5.16 -17.74 -3.50
N LYS A 758 4.36 -17.61 -2.43
CA LYS A 758 4.29 -18.56 -1.31
C LYS A 758 3.83 -19.97 -1.73
N PHE A 759 3.08 -20.10 -2.82
CA PHE A 759 2.63 -21.37 -3.38
C PHE A 759 3.34 -21.77 -4.68
N ALA A 760 4.25 -20.92 -5.17
CA ALA A 760 4.95 -21.17 -6.41
C ALA A 760 6.04 -22.22 -6.23
N GLU A 761 6.02 -23.23 -7.09
CA GLU A 761 7.14 -24.16 -7.26
C GLU A 761 8.02 -23.73 -8.43
N GLY A 762 9.33 -24.03 -8.32
CA GLY A 762 10.29 -23.79 -9.37
C GLY A 762 10.05 -24.65 -10.62
N PRO A 763 10.62 -24.27 -11.78
CA PRO A 763 11.52 -23.14 -11.95
C PRO A 763 10.77 -21.79 -12.03
N PHE A 764 11.35 -20.74 -11.43
CA PHE A 764 10.79 -19.39 -11.38
C PHE A 764 11.07 -18.57 -12.66
N THR A 765 11.02 -19.20 -13.82
CA THR A 765 11.39 -18.58 -15.10
C THR A 765 10.47 -19.07 -16.22
N THR A 766 10.46 -18.34 -17.34
CA THR A 766 9.89 -18.83 -18.59
C THR A 766 10.97 -19.49 -19.46
N ASN A 767 10.54 -20.24 -20.50
CA ASN A 767 11.43 -20.78 -21.54
C ASN A 767 11.58 -19.82 -22.75
N ALA A 768 11.46 -18.52 -22.52
CA ALA A 768 11.54 -17.53 -23.59
C ALA A 768 12.96 -17.35 -24.12
N VAL A 769 13.09 -16.74 -25.29
CA VAL A 769 14.39 -16.35 -25.86
C VAL A 769 14.39 -14.85 -26.05
N VAL A 770 15.34 -14.16 -25.42
CA VAL A 770 15.53 -12.71 -25.57
C VAL A 770 16.55 -12.47 -26.69
N ASN A 771 16.11 -11.88 -27.80
CA ASN A 771 17.01 -11.53 -28.90
C ASN A 771 17.49 -10.08 -28.79
N VAL A 772 18.75 -9.86 -29.14
CA VAL A 772 19.34 -8.52 -29.27
C VAL A 772 19.58 -8.24 -30.75
N TYR A 773 18.97 -7.16 -31.25
CA TYR A 773 19.06 -6.68 -32.61
C TYR A 773 19.89 -5.38 -32.64
N PRO A 774 21.19 -5.43 -32.99
CA PRO A 774 21.97 -4.20 -33.10
C PRO A 774 21.36 -3.30 -34.17
N ILE A 775 21.31 -2.00 -33.91
CA ILE A 775 20.85 -0.98 -34.85
C ILE A 775 22.06 -0.20 -35.39
N SER A 776 22.87 0.40 -34.51
CA SER A 776 24.04 1.17 -34.94
C SER A 776 25.00 1.50 -33.81
N GLY A 777 26.30 1.29 -34.02
CA GLY A 777 27.40 2.00 -33.35
C GLY A 777 28.17 2.90 -34.33
N PHE A 778 27.64 3.10 -35.54
CA PHE A 778 28.18 3.95 -36.60
C PHE A 778 29.60 3.59 -37.10
N GLU A 779 30.09 2.37 -36.87
CA GLU A 779 31.45 1.95 -37.20
C GLU A 779 31.71 1.83 -38.71
N GLN A 780 30.70 1.59 -39.54
CA GLN A 780 30.84 1.58 -41.00
C GLN A 780 30.78 2.97 -41.65
N ALA A 781 30.19 3.97 -40.98
CA ALA A 781 30.05 5.32 -41.52
C ALA A 781 31.39 6.08 -41.58
N ARG A 782 31.53 7.02 -42.53
CA ARG A 782 32.75 7.83 -42.66
C ARG A 782 32.72 8.98 -41.65
N ALA A 783 33.83 9.22 -40.96
CA ALA A 783 33.93 10.35 -40.03
C ALA A 783 33.94 11.69 -40.79
N GLN A 784 32.77 12.30 -40.94
CA GLN A 784 32.54 13.57 -41.62
C GLN A 784 31.25 14.26 -41.12
N ILE A 785 30.90 15.40 -41.73
CA ILE A 785 29.61 16.07 -41.52
C ILE A 785 28.64 15.60 -42.61
N TYR A 786 27.42 15.24 -42.22
CA TYR A 786 26.31 14.87 -43.08
C TYR A 786 25.25 15.99 -43.02
N SER A 787 24.75 16.42 -44.17
CA SER A 787 23.77 17.50 -44.34
C SER A 787 22.38 16.95 -44.60
N LEU A 788 21.35 17.80 -44.50
CA LEU A 788 19.97 17.46 -44.87
C LEU A 788 19.88 16.65 -46.19
N GLY A 789 19.27 15.47 -46.11
CA GLY A 789 19.09 14.53 -47.22
C GLY A 789 20.26 13.57 -47.46
N ASP A 790 21.39 13.72 -46.77
CA ASP A 790 22.49 12.74 -46.85
C ASP A 790 22.12 11.46 -46.09
N THR A 791 22.42 10.30 -46.69
CA THR A 791 22.34 8.99 -46.02
C THR A 791 23.73 8.43 -45.67
N PHE A 792 23.79 7.58 -44.64
CA PHE A 792 25.01 6.90 -44.23
C PHE A 792 24.75 5.51 -43.65
N PRO A 793 25.68 4.55 -43.86
CA PRO A 793 25.45 3.16 -43.51
C PRO A 793 25.51 2.92 -42.00
N THR A 794 24.77 1.92 -41.54
CA THR A 794 24.87 1.38 -40.17
C THR A 794 25.88 0.22 -40.10
N ASP A 795 26.05 -0.37 -38.90
CA ASP A 795 26.86 -1.58 -38.73
C ASP A 795 26.14 -2.87 -39.13
N VAL A 796 24.85 -2.76 -39.47
CA VAL A 796 24.06 -3.84 -40.03
C VAL A 796 23.85 -3.61 -41.52
N GLU A 797 24.06 -4.67 -42.31
CA GLU A 797 23.81 -4.67 -43.75
C GLU A 797 22.37 -4.21 -44.06
N ASP A 798 22.22 -3.51 -45.19
CA ASP A 798 20.95 -3.02 -45.73
C ASP A 798 20.16 -2.02 -44.84
N ARG A 799 20.82 -1.36 -43.88
CA ARG A 799 20.26 -0.24 -43.11
C ARG A 799 21.09 1.03 -43.24
N GLU A 800 20.41 2.16 -43.42
CA GLU A 800 21.00 3.49 -43.51
C GLU A 800 20.28 4.48 -42.59
N TRP A 801 21.03 5.42 -42.05
CA TRP A 801 20.49 6.62 -41.40
C TRP A 801 20.39 7.76 -42.41
N GLU A 802 19.38 8.61 -42.26
CA GLU A 802 19.19 9.84 -43.03
C GLU A 802 19.23 11.07 -42.09
N VAL A 803 19.84 12.17 -42.54
CA VAL A 803 19.69 13.48 -41.88
C VAL A 803 18.44 14.17 -42.41
N ILE A 804 17.40 14.24 -41.59
CA ILE A 804 16.10 14.84 -41.96
C ILE A 804 15.95 16.30 -41.53
N TYR A 805 16.85 16.80 -40.69
CA TYR A 805 16.97 18.22 -40.36
C TYR A 805 18.41 18.61 -40.00
N GLY A 806 18.85 19.80 -40.40
CA GLY A 806 20.13 20.36 -39.96
C GLY A 806 21.38 19.65 -40.51
N ARG A 807 22.41 19.50 -39.67
CA ARG A 807 23.70 18.85 -40.00
C ARG A 807 24.21 17.99 -38.85
N ALA A 808 24.33 16.69 -39.07
CA ALA A 808 24.87 15.75 -38.09
C ALA A 808 26.38 15.51 -38.34
N ARG A 809 27.17 15.25 -37.29
CA ARG A 809 28.61 15.01 -37.44
C ARG A 809 29.02 13.68 -36.84
N LEU A 810 29.64 12.82 -37.65
CA LEU A 810 30.25 11.59 -37.16
C LEU A 810 31.68 11.86 -36.67
N MET A 811 31.97 11.42 -35.43
CA MET A 811 33.26 11.60 -34.76
C MET A 811 34.05 10.29 -34.75
N GLY A 812 35.39 10.37 -34.78
CA GLY A 812 36.28 9.19 -34.73
C GLY A 812 37.11 9.14 -33.44
N GLN A 813 36.50 8.75 -32.32
CA GLN A 813 37.12 8.60 -31.00
C GLN A 813 36.51 7.41 -30.25
N ARG A 814 37.13 6.94 -29.16
CA ARG A 814 36.59 5.82 -28.37
C ARG A 814 35.16 6.13 -27.90
N ALA A 815 34.28 5.17 -28.12
CA ALA A 815 32.88 5.17 -27.72
C ALA A 815 32.53 3.79 -27.10
N PRO A 816 31.37 3.63 -26.45
CA PRO A 816 30.92 2.36 -25.87
C PRO A 816 31.04 1.18 -26.84
N TYR A 817 30.65 1.39 -28.09
CA TYR A 817 30.86 0.44 -29.18
C TYR A 817 31.92 0.98 -30.14
N GLY A 818 33.13 0.42 -30.11
CA GLY A 818 34.15 0.72 -31.10
C GLY A 818 34.85 2.09 -30.96
N ARG A 819 34.91 2.86 -32.05
CA ARG A 819 35.74 4.07 -32.20
C ARG A 819 35.05 5.20 -32.97
N LYS A 820 33.74 5.14 -33.18
CA LYS A 820 32.94 6.19 -33.80
C LYS A 820 31.68 6.42 -32.98
N PHE A 821 31.13 7.62 -33.12
CA PHE A 821 29.84 7.97 -32.54
C PHE A 821 29.24 9.14 -33.31
N MET A 822 27.92 9.29 -33.23
CA MET A 822 27.21 10.40 -33.86
C MET A 822 27.09 11.59 -32.91
N HIS A 823 27.36 12.79 -33.40
CA HIS A 823 27.22 14.04 -32.67
C HIS A 823 26.08 14.86 -33.26
N ILE A 824 24.98 14.94 -32.51
CA ILE A 824 23.72 15.57 -32.87
C ILE A 824 23.69 16.96 -32.25
N LEU A 825 23.77 17.99 -33.10
CA LEU A 825 23.71 19.41 -32.73
C LEU A 825 22.87 20.13 -33.77
N SER A 826 21.75 20.71 -33.35
CA SER A 826 20.84 21.41 -34.27
C SER A 826 20.45 20.56 -35.48
N SER A 827 20.33 19.25 -35.29
CA SER A 827 20.10 18.26 -36.35
C SER A 827 19.14 17.17 -35.88
N ARG A 828 18.43 16.57 -36.83
CA ARG A 828 17.57 15.40 -36.60
C ARG A 828 17.97 14.31 -37.60
N ILE A 829 18.14 13.09 -37.11
CA ILE A 829 18.48 11.92 -37.92
C ILE A 829 17.41 10.84 -37.75
N ALA A 830 17.19 10.03 -38.78
CA ALA A 830 16.16 9.00 -38.79
C ALA A 830 16.66 7.69 -39.40
N THR A 831 16.09 6.57 -38.98
CA THR A 831 16.24 5.24 -39.58
C THR A 831 14.95 4.45 -39.39
N THR A 832 14.67 3.50 -40.28
CA THR A 832 13.57 2.53 -40.10
C THR A 832 14.11 1.25 -39.49
N ILE A 833 13.42 0.70 -38.48
CA ILE A 833 13.80 -0.55 -37.81
C ILE A 833 12.67 -1.60 -37.93
N PRO A 834 13.00 -2.89 -38.16
CA PRO A 834 12.00 -3.95 -38.25
C PRO A 834 11.44 -4.30 -36.87
N THR A 835 10.13 -4.28 -36.74
CA THR A 835 9.41 -4.51 -35.47
C THR A 835 8.13 -5.29 -35.75
N PRO A 836 8.10 -6.63 -35.63
CA PRO A 836 6.89 -7.42 -35.85
C PRO A 836 5.71 -6.97 -34.97
N PRO A 837 4.48 -6.85 -35.52
CA PRO A 837 3.31 -6.46 -34.73
C PRO A 837 3.03 -7.39 -33.54
N GLY A 838 2.57 -6.83 -32.42
CA GLY A 838 2.20 -7.54 -31.19
C GLY A 838 3.39 -7.98 -30.33
N ARG A 839 4.59 -7.48 -30.60
CA ARG A 839 5.78 -7.71 -29.76
C ARG A 839 6.18 -6.43 -29.04
N LYS A 840 6.58 -6.59 -27.77
CA LYS A 840 7.21 -5.56 -26.95
C LYS A 840 8.73 -5.57 -27.14
N PHE A 841 9.31 -4.38 -27.28
CA PHE A 841 10.75 -4.19 -27.44
C PHE A 841 11.29 -3.10 -26.52
N ASP A 842 12.53 -3.26 -26.09
CA ASP A 842 13.30 -2.26 -25.35
C ASP A 842 14.34 -1.63 -26.29
N LEU A 843 14.21 -0.33 -26.58
CA LEU A 843 15.22 0.44 -27.32
C LEU A 843 16.32 0.89 -26.37
N ILE A 844 17.52 0.37 -26.55
CA ILE A 844 18.70 0.69 -25.76
C ILE A 844 19.67 1.53 -26.58
N TYR A 845 20.25 2.56 -25.94
CA TYR A 845 21.19 3.47 -26.59
C TYR A 845 22.12 4.12 -25.55
N SER A 846 23.33 4.48 -25.98
CA SER A 846 24.30 5.17 -25.13
C SER A 846 24.50 6.61 -25.54
N THR A 847 24.60 7.53 -24.56
CA THR A 847 24.78 8.96 -24.84
C THR A 847 25.86 9.61 -23.99
N ARG A 848 26.32 10.77 -24.46
CA ARG A 848 27.20 11.70 -23.73
C ARG A 848 26.94 13.13 -24.17
N SER A 849 26.96 14.09 -23.26
CA SER A 849 26.90 15.52 -23.54
C SER A 849 27.82 16.30 -22.60
N SER A 850 28.19 17.53 -22.96
CA SER A 850 28.86 18.43 -22.01
C SER A 850 27.91 19.02 -20.97
N ALA A 851 26.60 18.79 -21.10
CA ALA A 851 25.62 19.10 -20.07
C ALA A 851 25.75 18.09 -18.90
N GLY A 852 25.53 18.57 -17.66
CA GLY A 852 25.53 17.71 -16.47
C GLY A 852 24.33 16.75 -16.45
N ARG A 853 24.35 15.80 -15.50
CA ARG A 853 23.26 14.82 -15.29
C ARG A 853 21.92 15.54 -15.12
N GLY A 854 20.88 15.07 -15.80
CA GLY A 854 19.50 15.60 -15.72
C GLY A 854 19.24 16.86 -16.56
N SER A 855 20.18 17.29 -17.40
CA SER A 855 19.91 18.36 -18.39
C SER A 855 19.40 17.76 -19.70
N PRO A 856 18.26 18.19 -20.26
CA PRO A 856 17.77 17.65 -21.53
C PRO A 856 18.68 18.08 -22.68
N VAL A 857 19.13 17.12 -23.49
CA VAL A 857 20.08 17.35 -24.61
C VAL A 857 19.61 16.80 -25.95
N GLY A 858 18.63 15.90 -25.96
CA GLY A 858 18.00 15.43 -27.19
C GLY A 858 16.57 14.93 -26.99
N TYR A 859 15.93 14.57 -28.09
CA TYR A 859 14.62 13.93 -28.12
C TYR A 859 14.67 12.68 -28.99
N ILE A 860 13.91 11.65 -28.61
CA ILE A 860 13.70 10.44 -29.41
C ILE A 860 12.25 10.45 -29.89
N TYR A 861 12.05 10.14 -31.17
CA TYR A 861 10.73 9.96 -31.75
C TYR A 861 10.58 8.55 -32.30
N MET A 862 9.38 7.99 -32.13
CA MET A 862 8.94 6.72 -32.70
C MET A 862 7.67 6.98 -33.50
N ASP A 863 7.67 6.65 -34.80
CA ASP A 863 6.54 6.90 -35.70
C ASP A 863 6.04 8.36 -35.67
N GLY A 864 6.98 9.31 -35.55
CA GLY A 864 6.71 10.75 -35.51
C GLY A 864 6.21 11.28 -34.15
N ARG A 865 5.97 10.41 -33.16
CA ARG A 865 5.59 10.80 -31.79
C ARG A 865 6.82 10.85 -30.90
N ARG A 866 6.93 11.86 -30.02
CA ARG A 866 8.06 11.97 -29.07
C ARG A 866 7.94 10.87 -28.03
N ALA A 867 8.91 9.97 -28.00
CA ALA A 867 8.95 8.82 -27.09
C ALA A 867 9.73 9.13 -25.80
N GLN A 868 10.82 9.90 -25.87
CA GLN A 868 11.64 10.21 -24.69
C GLN A 868 12.42 11.52 -24.84
N VAL A 869 12.70 12.17 -23.71
CA VAL A 869 13.70 13.24 -23.59
C VAL A 869 15.01 12.61 -23.13
N VAL A 870 16.11 12.93 -23.83
CA VAL A 870 17.42 12.35 -23.54
C VAL A 870 18.18 13.27 -22.59
N ASP A 871 18.63 12.72 -21.46
CA ASP A 871 19.45 13.42 -20.48
C ASP A 871 20.93 13.50 -20.86
N GLY A 872 21.53 14.62 -20.48
CA GLY A 872 22.95 14.88 -20.62
C GLY A 872 23.77 14.12 -19.57
N SER A 873 24.97 13.70 -19.95
CA SER A 873 25.97 13.15 -19.03
C SER A 873 27.36 13.42 -19.56
N ILE A 874 28.26 13.87 -18.68
CA ILE A 874 29.66 14.17 -19.03
C ILE A 874 30.43 12.89 -19.41
N ARG A 875 29.97 11.72 -18.95
CA ARG A 875 30.51 10.39 -19.29
C ARG A 875 29.54 9.66 -20.21
N TRP A 876 30.07 8.72 -21.00
CA TRP A 876 29.21 7.78 -21.72
C TRP A 876 28.37 7.00 -20.72
N ARG A 877 27.07 6.95 -20.97
CA ARG A 877 26.09 6.22 -20.16
C ARG A 877 25.19 5.43 -21.09
N ARG A 878 24.86 4.20 -20.71
CA ARG A 878 23.76 3.44 -21.31
C ARG A 878 22.46 3.93 -20.68
N ASN A 879 21.57 4.50 -21.48
CA ASN A 879 20.36 5.14 -20.94
C ASN A 879 19.30 4.10 -20.58
N THR A 880 18.36 4.53 -19.74
CA THR A 880 17.09 3.83 -19.50
C THR A 880 16.41 3.57 -20.83
N PRO A 881 16.14 2.31 -21.18
CA PRO A 881 15.52 1.98 -22.46
C PRO A 881 14.09 2.49 -22.54
N ILE A 882 13.64 2.68 -23.78
CA ILE A 882 12.24 2.96 -24.08
C ILE A 882 11.58 1.63 -24.39
N ARG A 883 10.59 1.25 -23.58
CA ARG A 883 9.73 0.11 -23.91
C ARG A 883 8.59 0.54 -24.81
N PHE A 884 8.33 -0.24 -25.85
CA PHE A 884 7.24 -0.01 -26.77
C PHE A 884 6.68 -1.29 -27.37
N GLU A 885 5.38 -1.31 -27.65
CA GLU A 885 4.72 -2.34 -28.44
C GLU A 885 4.48 -1.83 -29.86
N THR A 886 4.50 -2.71 -30.85
CA THR A 886 4.33 -2.31 -32.24
C THR A 886 3.08 -2.92 -32.86
N SER A 887 2.34 -2.14 -33.64
CA SER A 887 1.19 -2.62 -34.44
C SER A 887 1.52 -2.74 -35.94
N LYS A 888 2.72 -2.30 -36.33
CA LYS A 888 3.22 -2.27 -37.71
C LYS A 888 4.54 -3.03 -37.80
N PRO A 889 4.88 -3.63 -38.96
CA PRO A 889 6.09 -4.43 -39.15
C PRO A 889 7.41 -3.63 -39.11
N GLU A 890 7.33 -2.31 -39.17
CA GLU A 890 8.48 -1.40 -39.15
C GLU A 890 8.12 -0.17 -38.32
N THR A 891 9.10 0.35 -37.58
CA THR A 891 9.00 1.57 -36.78
C THR A 891 10.01 2.59 -37.28
N LEU A 892 9.57 3.84 -37.47
CA LEU A 892 10.48 4.96 -37.77
C LEU A 892 11.10 5.47 -36.46
N LEU A 893 12.42 5.33 -36.32
CA LEU A 893 13.18 5.81 -35.16
C LEU A 893 13.95 7.09 -35.52
N GLU A 894 13.81 8.12 -34.69
CA GLU A 894 14.46 9.41 -34.92
C GLU A 894 15.12 9.94 -33.66
N PHE A 895 16.30 10.56 -33.82
CA PHE A 895 16.98 11.29 -32.76
C PHE A 895 17.10 12.76 -33.15
N SER A 896 16.70 13.64 -32.25
CA SER A 896 16.71 15.09 -32.40
C SER A 896 17.46 15.78 -31.27
N TYR A 897 17.63 17.10 -31.39
CA TYR A 897 18.30 17.96 -30.43
C TYR A 897 17.30 18.79 -29.61
N VAL A 898 17.72 19.27 -28.43
CA VAL A 898 17.03 20.35 -27.73
C VAL A 898 17.65 21.69 -28.11
N ARG A 899 16.82 22.66 -28.50
CA ARG A 899 17.26 24.02 -28.87
C ARG A 899 17.92 24.71 -27.67
N GLY A 900 18.97 25.49 -27.92
CA GLY A 900 19.74 26.16 -26.87
C GLY A 900 20.59 25.26 -25.94
N ARG A 901 20.55 23.93 -26.09
CA ARG A 901 21.27 22.99 -25.23
C ARG A 901 22.56 22.45 -25.87
N PRO A 902 23.53 21.97 -25.06
CA PRO A 902 24.74 21.34 -25.60
C PRO A 902 24.43 20.09 -26.42
N ALA A 903 25.31 19.80 -27.38
CA ALA A 903 25.12 18.68 -28.29
C ALA A 903 25.04 17.31 -27.58
N MET A 904 24.29 16.39 -28.20
CA MET A 904 24.20 15.00 -27.79
C MET A 904 25.14 14.13 -28.64
N SER A 905 26.03 13.38 -27.99
CA SER A 905 26.76 12.28 -28.61
C SER A 905 25.98 10.99 -28.42
N LEU A 906 25.83 10.16 -29.46
CA LEU A 906 25.02 8.96 -29.50
C LEU A 906 25.83 7.77 -30.04
N ASP A 907 25.73 6.61 -29.41
CA ASP A 907 26.39 5.36 -29.79
C ASP A 907 25.63 4.12 -29.25
N GLN A 908 26.03 2.92 -29.66
CA GLN A 908 25.52 1.62 -29.19
C GLN A 908 23.98 1.55 -29.14
N ILE A 909 23.35 1.77 -30.28
CA ILE A 909 21.90 1.67 -30.44
C ILE A 909 21.55 0.22 -30.78
N GLU A 910 20.68 -0.38 -29.99
CA GLU A 910 20.19 -1.74 -30.18
C GLU A 910 18.73 -1.86 -29.75
N LEU A 911 18.01 -2.79 -30.37
CA LEU A 911 16.67 -3.19 -29.94
C LEU A 911 16.79 -4.54 -29.24
N ARG A 912 16.08 -4.73 -28.14
CA ARG A 912 15.95 -6.04 -27.50
C ARG A 912 14.50 -6.44 -27.47
N ASP A 913 14.21 -7.73 -27.66
CA ASP A 913 12.91 -8.25 -27.22
C ASP A 913 12.77 -7.87 -25.74
N ALA A 914 11.62 -7.33 -25.34
CA ALA A 914 11.37 -7.03 -23.93
C ALA A 914 11.66 -8.29 -23.12
N ALA A 915 12.43 -8.15 -22.03
CA ALA A 915 12.86 -9.30 -21.25
C ALA A 915 11.62 -10.10 -20.84
N ALA A 916 11.63 -11.40 -21.13
CA ALA A 916 10.52 -12.24 -20.75
C ALA A 916 10.50 -12.38 -19.24
N VAL A 917 9.31 -12.19 -18.66
CA VAL A 917 9.11 -12.23 -17.22
C VAL A 917 8.02 -13.23 -16.92
N LYS A 918 8.24 -14.10 -15.93
CA LYS A 918 7.16 -14.84 -15.29
C LYS A 918 6.80 -14.08 -14.02
N TYR A 919 5.62 -13.50 -13.97
CA TYR A 919 5.19 -12.75 -12.79
C TYR A 919 4.53 -13.67 -11.76
N TYR A 920 4.75 -13.34 -10.49
CA TYR A 920 4.09 -13.89 -9.32
C TYR A 920 3.56 -12.73 -8.49
N PHE A 921 2.50 -12.97 -7.74
CA PHE A 921 2.16 -12.02 -6.68
C PHE A 921 3.26 -12.09 -5.61
N PRO A 922 3.78 -10.94 -5.16
CA PRO A 922 4.79 -10.86 -4.09
C PRO A 922 4.25 -11.37 -2.75
N GLU A 923 5.12 -11.46 -1.74
CA GLU A 923 4.65 -11.72 -0.37
C GLU A 923 3.84 -10.52 0.16
N GLU A 924 4.22 -9.30 -0.19
CA GLU A 924 3.52 -8.04 0.12
C GLU A 924 3.21 -7.25 -1.16
N PRO A 925 2.01 -6.67 -1.29
CA PRO A 925 1.64 -5.88 -2.46
C PRO A 925 2.61 -4.73 -2.77
N LEU A 926 2.97 -4.55 -4.04
CA LEU A 926 3.75 -3.41 -4.55
C LEU A 926 2.97 -2.08 -4.59
N GLU A 927 1.63 -2.12 -4.46
CA GLU A 927 0.76 -0.94 -4.44
C GLU A 927 1.08 0.03 -3.30
N HIS A 928 1.81 -0.42 -2.26
CA HIS A 928 2.36 0.44 -1.21
C HIS A 928 3.24 1.59 -1.76
N PHE A 929 3.77 1.45 -2.97
CA PHE A 929 4.54 2.51 -3.64
C PHE A 929 3.67 3.52 -4.41
N LYS A 930 2.37 3.27 -4.61
CA LYS A 930 1.48 4.12 -5.42
C LYS A 930 1.40 5.53 -4.81
N GLY A 931 1.65 6.54 -5.63
CA GLY A 931 1.61 7.95 -5.24
C GLY A 931 2.93 8.53 -4.71
N GLU A 932 3.90 7.69 -4.33
CA GLU A 932 5.25 8.15 -3.95
C GLU A 932 6.01 8.71 -5.17
N SER A 933 7.00 9.58 -4.93
CA SER A 933 7.87 10.07 -5.99
C SER A 933 8.79 8.95 -6.48
N ALA A 934 8.86 8.76 -7.81
CA ALA A 934 9.79 7.79 -8.38
C ALA A 934 11.26 8.23 -8.25
N LEU A 935 11.56 9.50 -7.94
CA LEU A 935 12.90 10.08 -8.00
C LEU A 935 13.80 9.54 -6.87
N GLY A 936 14.90 8.91 -7.25
CA GLY A 936 15.98 8.59 -6.33
C GLY A 936 16.51 7.17 -6.48
N ASP A 937 17.17 6.69 -5.44
CA ASP A 937 17.77 5.36 -5.39
C ASP A 937 16.75 4.34 -4.87
N TRP A 938 16.28 3.48 -5.77
CA TRP A 938 15.55 2.27 -5.41
C TRP A 938 16.54 1.18 -5.02
N THR A 939 16.31 0.51 -3.90
CA THR A 939 17.23 -0.50 -3.38
C THR A 939 16.57 -1.88 -3.34
N LEU A 940 17.18 -2.85 -4.01
CA LEU A 940 16.90 -4.27 -3.81
C LEU A 940 17.78 -4.79 -2.67
N GLU A 941 17.14 -5.18 -1.57
CA GLU A 941 17.77 -5.81 -0.41
C GLU A 941 17.69 -7.33 -0.54
N ILE A 942 18.84 -8.00 -0.51
CA ILE A 942 18.97 -9.46 -0.58
C ILE A 942 19.65 -9.91 0.71
N ASN A 943 18.91 -10.54 1.60
CA ASN A 943 19.46 -11.09 2.84
C ASN A 943 19.65 -12.60 2.67
N ASP A 944 20.90 -13.06 2.79
CA ASP A 944 21.27 -14.47 2.82
C ASP A 944 21.51 -14.89 4.28
N THR A 945 20.77 -15.88 4.74
CA THR A 945 20.86 -16.41 6.11
C THR A 945 21.79 -17.61 6.25
N ARG A 946 22.37 -18.10 5.13
CA ARG A 946 23.30 -19.22 5.14
C ARG A 946 24.70 -18.75 5.54
N SER A 947 25.32 -19.47 6.48
CA SER A 947 26.72 -19.29 6.85
C SER A 947 27.59 -20.42 6.30
N GLY A 948 28.69 -20.08 5.61
CA GLY A 948 29.71 -21.02 5.15
C GLY A 948 29.66 -21.26 3.64
N GLY A 949 30.02 -20.25 2.85
CA GLY A 949 29.93 -20.25 1.39
C GLY A 949 31.04 -21.00 0.63
N ALA A 950 30.63 -21.81 -0.36
CA ALA A 950 31.18 -21.94 -1.73
C ALA A 950 30.69 -23.24 -2.42
N GLU A 951 29.39 -23.55 -2.34
CA GLU A 951 28.80 -24.57 -3.24
C GLU A 951 28.37 -23.89 -4.55
N ALA A 952 28.38 -24.64 -5.66
CA ALA A 952 28.00 -24.09 -6.97
C ALA A 952 26.46 -24.14 -7.14
N PRO A 953 25.83 -23.13 -7.80
CA PRO A 953 26.45 -21.96 -8.43
C PRO A 953 26.89 -20.88 -7.43
N GLU A 954 27.84 -20.03 -7.83
CA GLU A 954 28.29 -18.91 -6.98
C GLU A 954 27.11 -17.94 -6.71
N PRO A 955 26.85 -17.53 -5.44
CA PRO A 955 25.86 -16.52 -5.08
C PRO A 955 26.08 -15.18 -5.81
N ILE A 956 25.21 -14.85 -6.76
CA ILE A 956 25.34 -13.61 -7.53
C ILE A 956 23.98 -13.10 -8.05
N LEU A 957 23.74 -11.82 -7.86
CA LEU A 957 22.70 -11.08 -8.57
C LEU A 957 23.22 -10.76 -9.98
N GLN A 958 22.67 -11.44 -10.98
CA GLN A 958 23.08 -11.34 -12.39
C GLN A 958 22.43 -10.18 -13.12
N ASN A 959 21.21 -9.78 -12.74
CA ASN A 959 20.56 -8.55 -13.20
C ASN A 959 19.27 -8.34 -12.41
N TRP A 960 18.77 -7.11 -12.37
CA TRP A 960 17.40 -6.83 -11.99
C TRP A 960 16.91 -5.58 -12.72
N GLN A 961 15.59 -5.53 -12.93
CA GLN A 961 14.91 -4.42 -13.56
C GLN A 961 13.76 -3.96 -12.68
N LEU A 962 13.57 -2.65 -12.61
CA LEU A 962 12.40 -2.03 -12.02
C LEU A 962 11.54 -1.50 -13.18
N LEU A 963 10.27 -1.88 -13.25
CA LEU A 963 9.34 -1.35 -14.23
C LEU A 963 8.36 -0.42 -13.51
N LEU A 964 8.33 0.84 -13.91
CA LEU A 964 7.41 1.82 -13.34
C LEU A 964 6.48 2.36 -14.42
N SER A 965 5.20 2.36 -14.12
CA SER A 965 4.24 3.24 -14.77
C SER A 965 4.17 4.53 -13.96
N LEU A 966 4.32 5.67 -14.61
CA LEU A 966 4.43 6.98 -13.96
C LEU A 966 3.25 7.87 -14.29
N ALA A 967 2.72 8.56 -13.29
CA ALA A 967 1.62 9.49 -13.46
C ALA A 967 2.02 10.70 -14.32
N ASN A 968 1.17 11.06 -15.29
CA ASN A 968 1.20 12.34 -15.98
C ASN A 968 1.06 13.52 -14.99
N THR A 969 1.86 14.56 -15.21
CA THR A 969 1.89 15.76 -14.36
C THR A 969 1.17 16.93 -14.99
N ASN A 970 0.53 17.74 -14.14
CA ASN A 970 -0.06 19.01 -14.54
C ASN A 970 0.95 19.93 -15.21
N VAL A 971 0.59 20.49 -16.36
CA VAL A 971 1.26 21.69 -16.88
C VAL A 971 0.74 22.90 -16.09
N PRO A 972 1.59 23.83 -15.61
CA PRO A 972 1.14 25.00 -14.88
C PRO A 972 0.26 25.91 -15.77
N ALA A 973 -1.05 25.85 -15.58
CA ALA A 973 -2.01 26.63 -16.35
C ALA A 973 -2.82 27.56 -15.46
N THR A 974 -3.23 28.71 -16.02
CA THR A 974 -4.07 29.69 -15.33
C THR A 974 -5.49 29.63 -15.86
N THR A 975 -6.49 29.51 -14.98
CA THR A 975 -7.90 29.62 -15.38
C THR A 975 -8.22 31.06 -15.73
N LEU A 976 -8.71 31.29 -16.95
CA LEU A 976 -9.23 32.60 -17.36
C LEU A 976 -10.76 32.60 -17.21
N ARG A 977 -11.26 33.64 -16.54
CA ARG A 977 -12.71 33.87 -16.35
C ARG A 977 -13.22 34.95 -17.28
N ASN A 978 -14.54 35.05 -17.42
CA ASN A 978 -15.14 36.10 -18.23
C ASN A 978 -14.70 37.50 -17.76
N GLY A 979 -14.35 38.37 -18.71
CA GLY A 979 -13.93 39.75 -18.45
C GLY A 979 -12.55 39.89 -17.82
N GLN A 980 -11.81 38.79 -17.64
CA GLN A 980 -10.49 38.80 -17.03
C GLN A 980 -9.40 39.01 -18.09
N CYS A 981 -8.43 39.87 -17.76
CA CYS A 981 -7.16 39.99 -18.47
C CYS A 981 -6.02 39.49 -17.58
N PHE A 982 -5.10 38.72 -18.14
CA PHE A 982 -3.91 38.23 -17.46
C PHE A 982 -2.66 38.77 -18.14
N ALA A 983 -1.88 39.56 -17.40
CA ALA A 983 -0.62 40.12 -17.87
C ALA A 983 0.57 39.42 -17.23
N GLY A 984 1.66 39.28 -17.98
CA GLY A 984 2.90 38.66 -17.53
C GLY A 984 4.08 38.96 -18.45
N SER A 985 5.23 38.34 -18.16
CA SER A 985 6.37 38.29 -19.07
C SER A 985 6.81 36.84 -19.27
N LEU A 986 7.37 36.56 -20.45
CA LEU A 986 7.88 35.27 -20.86
C LEU A 986 9.34 35.41 -21.25
N GLU A 987 10.18 34.57 -20.66
CA GLU A 987 11.57 34.40 -21.06
C GLU A 987 11.66 33.86 -22.51
N PRO A 988 12.82 33.96 -23.16
CA PRO A 988 13.00 33.39 -24.49
C PRO A 988 12.62 31.91 -24.56
N GLU A 989 11.83 31.54 -25.57
CA GLU A 989 11.27 30.18 -25.78
C GLU A 989 10.32 29.67 -24.67
N GLU A 990 9.86 30.54 -23.76
CA GLU A 990 8.88 30.17 -22.72
C GLU A 990 7.44 30.16 -23.27
N VAL A 991 6.61 29.26 -22.72
CA VAL A 991 5.18 29.14 -23.04
C VAL A 991 4.36 29.18 -21.76
N LYS A 992 3.31 30.01 -21.75
CA LYS A 992 2.31 30.05 -20.67
C LYS A 992 0.98 29.47 -21.12
N TYR A 993 0.41 28.58 -20.31
CA TYR A 993 -0.83 27.89 -20.61
C TYR A 993 -2.03 28.45 -19.84
N PHE A 994 -3.20 28.39 -20.46
CA PHE A 994 -4.45 28.86 -19.92
C PHE A 994 -5.58 27.86 -20.20
N VAL A 995 -6.52 27.78 -19.26
CA VAL A 995 -7.71 26.94 -19.37
C VAL A 995 -8.96 27.80 -19.28
N VAL A 996 -9.94 27.51 -20.14
CA VAL A 996 -11.19 28.26 -20.23
C VAL A 996 -12.38 27.31 -20.18
N ASP A 997 -13.22 27.45 -19.16
CA ASP A 997 -14.50 26.74 -19.06
C ASP A 997 -15.61 27.64 -19.66
N VAL A 998 -16.29 27.16 -20.71
CA VAL A 998 -17.29 27.94 -21.45
C VAL A 998 -18.64 27.92 -20.72
N PRO A 999 -19.26 29.08 -20.45
CA PRO A 999 -20.61 29.16 -19.89
C PRO A 999 -21.67 28.45 -20.75
N ARG A 1000 -22.70 27.88 -20.12
CA ARG A 1000 -23.75 27.12 -20.82
C ARG A 1000 -24.59 27.93 -21.82
N ILE A 1001 -24.68 29.25 -21.63
CA ILE A 1001 -25.48 30.15 -22.48
C ILE A 1001 -24.63 31.06 -23.37
N ALA A 1002 -23.30 30.97 -23.31
CA ALA A 1002 -22.45 31.74 -24.18
C ALA A 1002 -22.66 31.30 -25.64
N THR A 1003 -22.72 32.25 -26.56
CA THR A 1003 -22.72 31.97 -28.01
C THR A 1003 -21.44 32.45 -28.70
N MET A 1004 -20.61 33.21 -27.99
CA MET A 1004 -19.36 33.77 -28.49
C MET A 1004 -18.32 33.94 -27.38
N ALA A 1005 -17.07 33.59 -27.67
CA ALA A 1005 -15.91 33.85 -26.83
C ALA A 1005 -14.86 34.66 -27.60
N THR A 1006 -14.47 35.82 -27.05
CA THR A 1006 -13.42 36.69 -27.61
C THR A 1006 -12.15 36.53 -26.79
N ASN A 1007 -11.09 36.06 -27.43
CA ASN A 1007 -9.75 35.92 -26.87
C ASN A 1007 -8.83 36.93 -27.56
N TRP A 1008 -8.16 37.77 -26.77
CA TRP A 1008 -7.30 38.83 -27.30
C TRP A 1008 -5.95 38.81 -26.60
N LEU A 1009 -4.89 38.62 -27.37
CA LEU A 1009 -3.50 38.68 -26.95
C LEU A 1009 -2.88 40.01 -27.40
N THR A 1010 -2.26 40.72 -26.48
CA THR A 1010 -1.38 41.85 -26.78
C THR A 1010 -0.03 41.67 -26.10
N GLY A 1011 1.00 42.36 -26.56
CA GLY A 1011 2.30 42.31 -25.91
C GLY A 1011 3.37 43.12 -26.62
N THR A 1012 4.61 42.92 -26.18
CA THR A 1012 5.81 43.39 -26.87
C THR A 1012 6.38 42.23 -27.70
N GLY A 1013 6.88 42.50 -28.91
CA GLY A 1013 7.60 41.49 -29.69
C GLY A 1013 6.72 40.46 -30.41
N ASP A 1014 7.35 39.35 -30.79
CA ASP A 1014 6.78 38.25 -31.58
C ASP A 1014 6.19 37.17 -30.66
N LEU A 1015 4.93 37.36 -30.26
CA LEU A 1015 4.18 36.37 -29.49
C LEU A 1015 3.36 35.50 -30.44
N LYS A 1016 2.98 34.30 -29.98
CA LYS A 1016 2.04 33.44 -30.71
C LYS A 1016 0.98 32.93 -29.76
N MET A 1017 -0.27 32.91 -30.22
CA MET A 1017 -1.37 32.27 -29.51
C MET A 1017 -1.59 30.86 -30.05
N TRP A 1018 -1.56 29.85 -29.18
CA TRP A 1018 -1.87 28.46 -29.54
C TRP A 1018 -3.24 28.07 -28.98
N PHE A 1019 -3.95 27.17 -29.67
CA PHE A 1019 -5.31 26.77 -29.34
C PHE A 1019 -5.55 25.29 -29.61
N ASP A 1020 -6.26 24.63 -28.70
CA ASP A 1020 -6.83 23.30 -28.92
C ASP A 1020 -8.07 23.10 -28.00
N VAL A 1021 -9.03 22.31 -28.47
CA VAL A 1021 -10.23 21.89 -27.71
C VAL A 1021 -10.04 20.54 -27.00
N ALA A 1022 -9.08 19.73 -27.46
CA ALA A 1022 -8.87 18.38 -26.96
C ALA A 1022 -7.92 18.29 -25.76
N GLY A 1023 -7.08 19.30 -25.55
CA GLY A 1023 -6.06 19.33 -24.49
C GLY A 1023 -5.12 20.52 -24.62
N VAL A 1024 -4.06 20.55 -23.81
CA VAL A 1024 -3.01 21.58 -23.84
C VAL A 1024 -2.39 21.66 -25.25
N PRO A 1025 -2.39 22.84 -25.90
CA PRO A 1025 -1.82 22.99 -27.24
C PRO A 1025 -0.29 22.81 -27.24
N THR A 1026 0.23 22.26 -28.32
CA THR A 1026 1.65 21.87 -28.48
C THR A 1026 2.46 22.84 -29.33
N GLY A 1027 1.79 23.74 -30.05
CA GLY A 1027 2.40 24.67 -31.00
C GLY A 1027 2.66 24.04 -32.37
N GLU A 1028 2.25 22.80 -32.58
CA GLU A 1028 2.41 22.05 -33.82
C GLU A 1028 1.04 21.52 -34.28
N SER A 1029 0.73 21.68 -35.56
CA SER A 1029 -0.53 21.22 -36.16
C SER A 1029 -0.23 20.23 -37.29
N PRO A 1030 -0.44 18.91 -37.10
CA PRO A 1030 -1.01 18.23 -35.91
C PRO A 1030 0.01 18.06 -34.75
N PRO A 1031 -0.43 17.85 -33.48
CA PRO A 1031 -1.77 17.45 -33.04
C PRO A 1031 -2.77 18.58 -32.75
N ASP A 1032 -2.36 19.84 -32.74
CA ASP A 1032 -3.28 20.96 -32.49
C ASP A 1032 -4.28 21.09 -33.65
N ILE A 1033 -5.52 21.48 -33.34
CA ILE A 1033 -6.62 21.53 -34.33
C ILE A 1033 -6.41 22.62 -35.39
N ILE A 1034 -5.66 23.67 -35.05
CA ILE A 1034 -5.25 24.74 -35.95
C ILE A 1034 -3.76 25.07 -35.73
N PRO A 1035 -3.06 25.58 -36.76
CA PRO A 1035 -1.70 26.11 -36.59
C PRO A 1035 -1.66 27.26 -35.57
N PRO A 1036 -0.48 27.56 -34.98
CA PRO A 1036 -0.27 28.75 -34.16
C PRO A 1036 -0.82 30.01 -34.82
N ILE A 1037 -1.59 30.77 -34.06
CA ILE A 1037 -2.13 32.07 -34.45
C ILE A 1037 -1.00 33.08 -34.35
N ASP A 1038 -0.48 33.47 -35.51
CA ASP A 1038 0.65 34.38 -35.69
C ASP A 1038 0.45 35.12 -37.03
N TYR A 1039 -0.43 36.11 -37.00
CA TYR A 1039 -0.78 36.90 -38.19
C TYR A 1039 0.04 38.20 -38.30
N HIS A 1040 0.86 38.52 -37.31
CA HIS A 1040 1.73 39.69 -37.28
C HIS A 1040 3.08 39.36 -36.65
N GLY A 1041 4.17 39.57 -37.39
CA GLY A 1041 5.50 39.49 -36.79
C GLY A 1041 5.77 40.67 -35.83
N VAL A 1042 6.60 40.46 -34.81
CA VAL A 1042 7.29 41.41 -33.88
C VAL A 1042 6.51 42.58 -33.22
N ASP A 1043 5.36 43.08 -33.69
CA ASP A 1043 4.70 44.28 -33.10
C ASP A 1043 3.15 44.33 -33.27
N GLY A 1044 2.43 43.20 -33.27
CA GLY A 1044 0.96 43.19 -33.37
C GLY A 1044 0.30 42.15 -32.48
N GLY A 1045 -0.72 42.53 -31.71
CA GLY A 1045 -1.53 41.58 -30.93
C GLY A 1045 -2.42 40.69 -31.79
N GLU A 1046 -2.66 39.45 -31.36
CA GLU A 1046 -3.52 38.47 -32.03
C GLU A 1046 -4.90 38.36 -31.35
N ALA A 1047 -5.97 38.20 -32.13
CA ALA A 1047 -7.29 37.97 -31.58
C ALA A 1047 -8.04 36.84 -32.27
N MET A 1048 -8.77 36.06 -31.48
CA MET A 1048 -9.62 34.97 -31.93
C MET A 1048 -11.01 35.11 -31.32
N VAL A 1049 -12.03 35.13 -32.16
CA VAL A 1049 -13.44 35.02 -31.74
C VAL A 1049 -13.95 33.64 -32.10
N LEU A 1050 -14.26 32.85 -31.10
CA LEU A 1050 -14.84 31.51 -31.23
C LEU A 1050 -16.36 31.61 -31.12
N THR A 1051 -17.08 31.05 -32.09
CA THR A 1051 -18.56 31.07 -32.16
C THR A 1051 -19.11 29.68 -32.39
N LEU A 1052 -20.44 29.51 -32.32
CA LEU A 1052 -21.10 28.24 -32.65
C LEU A 1052 -20.93 27.81 -34.12
N ASP A 1053 -20.59 28.73 -35.03
CA ASP A 1053 -20.47 28.50 -36.47
C ASP A 1053 -19.01 28.43 -36.97
N GLY A 1054 -18.02 28.64 -36.11
CA GLY A 1054 -16.60 28.62 -36.45
C GLY A 1054 -15.75 29.65 -35.68
N ALA A 1055 -14.50 29.80 -36.11
CA ALA A 1055 -13.54 30.75 -35.56
C ALA A 1055 -13.24 31.89 -36.54
N LEU A 1056 -13.16 33.10 -36.01
CA LEU A 1056 -12.78 34.32 -36.73
C LEU A 1056 -11.49 34.88 -36.14
N PHE A 1057 -10.53 35.26 -36.99
CA PHE A 1057 -9.24 35.77 -36.57
C PHE A 1057 -9.09 37.25 -36.94
N PHE A 1058 -8.64 38.09 -36.00
CA PHE A 1058 -8.62 39.55 -36.14
C PHE A 1058 -7.25 40.15 -35.83
N ASP A 1059 -7.01 41.36 -36.38
CA ASP A 1059 -5.88 42.24 -36.05
C ASP A 1059 -6.28 43.43 -35.15
N MET A 1060 -5.28 44.15 -34.62
CA MET A 1060 -5.42 45.31 -33.73
C MET A 1060 -6.16 46.53 -34.33
N GLU A 1061 -6.54 46.51 -35.61
CA GLU A 1061 -7.40 47.54 -36.23
C GLU A 1061 -8.85 47.08 -36.47
N THR A 1062 -9.23 45.88 -36.03
CA THR A 1062 -10.57 45.22 -36.14
C THR A 1062 -10.90 44.55 -37.48
N ASN A 1063 -9.94 44.37 -38.38
CA ASN A 1063 -10.22 43.66 -39.64
C ASN A 1063 -10.20 42.14 -39.44
N LEU A 1064 -11.16 41.44 -40.07
CA LEU A 1064 -11.15 39.98 -40.19
C LEU A 1064 -10.02 39.57 -41.14
N VAL A 1065 -9.05 38.82 -40.62
CA VAL A 1065 -7.85 38.38 -41.36
C VAL A 1065 -8.07 37.01 -41.99
N ASP A 1066 -8.72 36.11 -41.26
CA ASP A 1066 -9.03 34.75 -41.69
C ASP A 1066 -10.28 34.23 -40.96
N ALA A 1067 -10.89 33.18 -41.48
CA ALA A 1067 -12.02 32.50 -40.86
C ALA A 1067 -11.95 31.00 -41.13
N ALA A 1068 -12.20 30.21 -40.09
CA ALA A 1068 -12.21 28.76 -40.19
C ALA A 1068 -13.56 28.20 -39.72
N ALA A 1069 -14.11 27.25 -40.48
CA ALA A 1069 -15.34 26.54 -40.10
C ALA A 1069 -15.15 25.58 -38.91
N SER A 1070 -13.90 25.35 -38.51
CA SER A 1070 -13.47 24.61 -37.32
C SER A 1070 -12.20 25.28 -36.80
N PRO A 1071 -12.02 25.47 -35.48
CA PRO A 1071 -12.85 24.98 -34.37
C PRO A 1071 -14.16 25.78 -34.21
N VAL A 1072 -15.15 25.16 -33.57
CA VAL A 1072 -16.39 25.82 -33.10
C VAL A 1072 -16.36 25.92 -31.58
N MET A 1073 -17.12 26.87 -31.03
CA MET A 1073 -17.34 26.95 -29.59
C MET A 1073 -18.30 25.85 -29.14
N LEU A 1074 -17.98 25.19 -28.03
CA LEU A 1074 -18.82 24.18 -27.40
C LEU A 1074 -19.29 24.71 -26.04
N PRO A 1075 -20.55 25.21 -25.93
CA PRO A 1075 -21.08 25.69 -24.66
C PRO A 1075 -21.03 24.59 -23.59
N GLY A 1076 -20.71 24.97 -22.35
CA GLY A 1076 -20.59 24.01 -21.25
C GLY A 1076 -19.34 23.12 -21.28
N GLN A 1077 -18.46 23.27 -22.29
CA GLN A 1077 -17.19 22.53 -22.39
C GLN A 1077 -15.97 23.42 -22.17
N ARG A 1078 -14.80 22.77 -22.07
CA ARG A 1078 -13.50 23.40 -21.86
C ARG A 1078 -12.71 23.52 -23.16
N TYR A 1079 -11.93 24.59 -23.30
CA TYR A 1079 -10.85 24.67 -24.29
C TYR A 1079 -9.57 25.24 -23.67
N TYR A 1080 -8.46 25.12 -24.40
CA TYR A 1080 -7.13 25.47 -23.93
C TYR A 1080 -6.48 26.52 -24.83
N LEU A 1081 -5.74 27.44 -24.21
CA LEU A 1081 -4.94 28.47 -24.88
C LEU A 1081 -3.50 28.43 -24.39
N ALA A 1082 -2.57 28.88 -25.22
CA ALA A 1082 -1.22 29.20 -24.75
C ALA A 1082 -0.69 30.47 -25.40
N VAL A 1083 0.19 31.16 -24.68
CA VAL A 1083 0.99 32.28 -25.16
C VAL A 1083 2.44 31.83 -25.21
N ALA A 1084 3.05 31.86 -26.40
CA ALA A 1084 4.43 31.42 -26.60
C ALA A 1084 5.31 32.60 -27.03
N ASN A 1085 6.46 32.76 -26.38
CA ASN A 1085 7.51 33.66 -26.83
C ASN A 1085 8.42 32.91 -27.81
N THR A 1086 8.33 33.22 -29.10
CA THR A 1086 9.16 32.58 -30.12
C THR A 1086 10.47 33.31 -30.42
N ASP A 1087 10.70 34.46 -29.77
CA ASP A 1087 11.99 35.13 -29.78
C ASP A 1087 12.97 34.37 -28.87
N ALA A 1088 14.12 33.97 -29.43
CA ALA A 1088 15.14 33.21 -28.71
C ALA A 1088 16.10 34.09 -27.89
N ASP A 1089 16.03 35.41 -28.05
CA ASP A 1089 17.03 36.33 -27.49
C ASP A 1089 16.43 37.39 -26.54
N GLN A 1090 15.10 37.53 -26.45
CA GLN A 1090 14.45 38.58 -25.65
C GLN A 1090 13.26 38.09 -24.82
N GLU A 1091 13.18 38.59 -23.58
CA GLU A 1091 11.99 38.50 -22.74
C GLU A 1091 10.89 39.38 -23.33
N GLN A 1092 9.66 38.86 -23.42
CA GLN A 1092 8.50 39.57 -23.96
C GLN A 1092 7.38 39.68 -22.93
N SER A 1093 6.79 40.86 -22.81
CA SER A 1093 5.59 41.09 -22.00
C SER A 1093 4.33 40.80 -22.80
N TYR A 1094 3.31 40.24 -22.15
CA TYR A 1094 2.03 39.93 -22.78
C TYR A 1094 0.85 40.25 -21.85
N GLU A 1095 -0.33 40.44 -22.45
CA GLU A 1095 -1.63 40.50 -21.80
C GLU A 1095 -2.64 39.71 -22.63
N LEU A 1096 -3.24 38.69 -22.02
CA LEU A 1096 -4.28 37.85 -22.63
C LEU A 1096 -5.62 38.11 -21.94
N CYS A 1097 -6.62 38.55 -22.70
CA CYS A 1097 -7.97 38.85 -22.22
C CYS A 1097 -9.00 37.87 -22.78
N LEU A 1098 -9.96 37.47 -21.94
CA LEU A 1098 -11.10 36.64 -22.32
C LEU A 1098 -12.41 37.40 -22.08
N ARG A 1099 -13.32 37.35 -23.05
CA ARG A 1099 -14.69 37.86 -22.90
C ARG A 1099 -15.71 36.96 -23.59
N PHE A 1100 -16.67 36.45 -22.82
CA PHE A 1100 -17.89 35.85 -23.32
C PHE A 1100 -18.97 36.91 -23.56
N ASP A 1101 -19.90 36.60 -24.44
CA ASP A 1101 -21.11 37.38 -24.66
C ASP A 1101 -22.17 37.19 -23.56
N ALA A 1102 -22.04 36.13 -22.75
CA ALA A 1102 -22.84 35.88 -21.57
C ALA A 1102 -22.01 35.20 -20.48
N ASP A 1103 -22.24 35.57 -19.22
CA ASP A 1103 -21.68 34.91 -18.05
C ASP A 1103 -22.40 33.61 -17.71
N ASP A 1104 -21.71 32.74 -16.96
CA ASP A 1104 -22.37 31.65 -16.25
C ASP A 1104 -23.06 32.26 -15.02
N ILE A 1105 -24.39 32.14 -14.95
CA ILE A 1105 -25.19 32.90 -13.98
C ILE A 1105 -25.55 32.01 -12.79
N PRO A 1106 -25.05 32.29 -11.56
CA PRO A 1106 -25.51 31.60 -10.36
C PRO A 1106 -26.95 32.00 -10.04
N ILE A 1107 -27.82 31.01 -9.83
CA ILE A 1107 -29.23 31.21 -9.48
C ILE A 1107 -29.42 30.84 -8.01
N ILE A 1108 -29.90 31.77 -7.20
CA ILE A 1108 -30.13 31.59 -5.76
C ILE A 1108 -31.57 31.13 -5.53
N ASP A 1109 -31.75 30.00 -4.85
CA ASP A 1109 -33.09 29.50 -4.52
C ASP A 1109 -33.66 30.20 -3.28
N LEU A 1110 -34.94 30.57 -3.39
CA LEU A 1110 -35.71 31.20 -2.31
C LEU A 1110 -36.63 30.16 -1.66
N GLU A 1111 -36.68 30.17 -0.33
CA GLU A 1111 -37.63 29.38 0.45
C GLU A 1111 -38.82 30.24 0.92
N ASN A 1112 -40.00 29.63 1.00
CA ASN A 1112 -41.21 30.35 1.38
C ASN A 1112 -41.09 30.89 2.81
N GLN A 1113 -41.29 32.20 2.99
CA GLN A 1113 -41.20 32.91 4.27
C GLN A 1113 -39.81 32.99 4.91
N ILE A 1114 -38.75 32.54 4.24
CA ILE A 1114 -37.38 32.73 4.71
C ILE A 1114 -36.75 33.89 3.91
N PRO A 1115 -36.48 35.05 4.54
CA PRO A 1115 -35.83 36.16 3.85
C PRO A 1115 -34.38 35.81 3.54
N TYR A 1116 -33.95 36.05 2.30
CA TYR A 1116 -32.56 35.93 1.88
C TYR A 1116 -31.95 37.34 1.81
N GLU A 1117 -30.85 37.54 2.55
CA GLU A 1117 -30.14 38.83 2.56
C GLU A 1117 -28.93 38.78 1.64
N ASN A 1118 -28.81 39.74 0.74
CA ASN A 1118 -27.66 39.85 -0.17
C ASN A 1118 -27.31 41.32 -0.45
N THR A 1119 -26.10 41.54 -0.96
CA THR A 1119 -25.61 42.87 -1.37
C THR A 1119 -25.41 42.88 -2.89
N ILE A 1120 -25.98 43.87 -3.57
CA ILE A 1120 -25.67 44.19 -4.97
C ILE A 1120 -24.66 45.34 -4.94
N PRO A 1121 -23.41 45.14 -5.39
CA PRO A 1121 -22.42 46.21 -5.38
C PRO A 1121 -22.84 47.33 -6.33
N PHE A 1122 -22.71 48.58 -5.89
CA PHE A 1122 -22.90 49.72 -6.80
C PHE A 1122 -21.74 49.76 -7.80
N THR A 1123 -22.01 49.44 -9.06
CA THR A 1123 -21.06 49.54 -10.16
C THR A 1123 -21.65 50.38 -11.29
N ASP A 1124 -20.78 50.92 -12.17
CA ASP A 1124 -21.22 51.69 -13.34
C ASP A 1124 -21.90 50.80 -14.42
N ASP A 1125 -21.85 49.47 -14.25
CA ASP A 1125 -22.50 48.47 -15.10
C ASP A 1125 -23.78 47.91 -14.45
N LEU A 1126 -24.71 47.43 -15.28
CA LEU A 1126 -25.95 46.81 -14.83
C LEU A 1126 -25.69 45.40 -14.28
N ASP A 1127 -25.62 45.28 -12.95
CA ASP A 1127 -25.48 43.99 -12.27
C ASP A 1127 -26.85 43.39 -11.91
N LEU A 1128 -27.11 42.15 -12.32
CA LEU A 1128 -28.36 41.41 -12.08
C LEU A 1128 -28.05 40.14 -11.29
N GLN A 1129 -28.63 40.02 -10.09
CA GLN A 1129 -28.65 38.77 -9.34
C GLN A 1129 -29.93 38.00 -9.66
N TYR A 1130 -29.78 36.69 -9.85
CA TYR A 1130 -30.87 35.83 -10.27
C TYR A 1130 -31.35 34.97 -9.11
N TYR A 1131 -32.65 35.02 -8.87
CA TYR A 1131 -33.34 34.26 -7.83
C TYR A 1131 -34.40 33.37 -8.45
N ARG A 1132 -34.61 32.19 -7.87
CA ARG A 1132 -35.64 31.23 -8.30
C ARG A 1132 -36.51 30.84 -7.11
N TYR A 1133 -37.83 30.83 -7.33
CA TYR A 1133 -38.80 30.37 -6.34
C TYR A 1133 -39.79 29.41 -7.03
N ARG A 1134 -39.93 28.19 -6.49
CA ARG A 1134 -40.85 27.20 -7.03
C ARG A 1134 -42.24 27.35 -6.41
N VAL A 1135 -43.20 27.73 -7.25
CA VAL A 1135 -44.61 27.89 -6.86
C VAL A 1135 -45.32 26.53 -6.88
N ALA A 1136 -45.86 26.08 -5.75
CA ALA A 1136 -46.63 24.83 -5.70
C ALA A 1136 -47.91 24.92 -6.55
N SER A 1137 -48.35 23.78 -7.11
CA SER A 1137 -49.44 23.71 -8.11
C SER A 1137 -50.82 24.17 -7.60
N ASN A 1138 -51.00 24.25 -6.28
CA ASN A 1138 -52.22 24.73 -5.61
C ASN A 1138 -52.13 26.21 -5.16
N VAL A 1139 -51.02 26.89 -5.43
CA VAL A 1139 -50.83 28.30 -5.08
C VAL A 1139 -51.62 29.17 -6.05
N VAL A 1140 -52.54 29.95 -5.49
CA VAL A 1140 -53.41 30.89 -6.24
C VAL A 1140 -52.84 32.31 -6.32
N ASN A 1141 -51.88 32.66 -5.47
CA ASN A 1141 -51.14 33.93 -5.51
C ASN A 1141 -49.71 33.73 -5.00
N LEU A 1142 -48.74 34.36 -5.66
CA LEU A 1142 -47.34 34.42 -5.24
C LEU A 1142 -46.99 35.89 -5.00
N ASP A 1143 -46.61 36.21 -3.77
CA ASP A 1143 -46.09 37.53 -3.41
C ASP A 1143 -44.57 37.40 -3.20
N ILE A 1144 -43.78 38.17 -3.96
CA ILE A 1144 -42.33 38.29 -3.79
C ILE A 1144 -42.06 39.73 -3.36
N GLU A 1145 -41.43 39.90 -2.21
CA GLU A 1145 -41.13 41.20 -1.63
C GLU A 1145 -39.62 41.45 -1.63
N LEU A 1146 -39.21 42.63 -2.11
CA LEU A 1146 -37.84 43.11 -2.04
C LEU A 1146 -37.80 44.27 -1.03
N THR A 1147 -36.93 44.17 -0.01
CA THR A 1147 -36.76 45.23 1.00
C THR A 1147 -35.32 45.76 0.96
N PRO A 1148 -35.02 46.81 0.18
CA PRO A 1148 -33.67 47.36 0.12
C PRO A 1148 -33.28 47.99 1.47
N LEU A 1149 -32.13 47.57 2.01
CA LEU A 1149 -31.56 48.12 3.26
C LEU A 1149 -30.78 49.42 3.02
N ASP A 1150 -30.15 49.56 1.85
CA ASP A 1150 -29.39 50.72 1.39
C ASP A 1150 -29.36 50.72 -0.16
N GLY A 1151 -29.43 51.90 -0.78
CA GLY A 1151 -29.45 52.09 -2.24
C GLY A 1151 -30.76 51.70 -2.96
N ASP A 1152 -30.89 52.12 -4.22
CA ASP A 1152 -32.05 51.78 -5.07
C ASP A 1152 -31.85 50.40 -5.72
N VAL A 1153 -32.83 49.51 -5.57
CA VAL A 1153 -32.78 48.16 -6.16
C VAL A 1153 -34.07 47.86 -6.91
N ASN A 1154 -33.95 47.40 -8.15
CA ASN A 1154 -35.09 46.98 -8.98
C ASN A 1154 -35.20 45.45 -9.00
N MET A 1155 -36.41 44.93 -8.99
CA MET A 1155 -36.71 43.51 -9.17
C MET A 1155 -37.48 43.30 -10.47
N VAL A 1156 -37.07 42.31 -11.25
CA VAL A 1156 -37.83 41.81 -12.41
C VAL A 1156 -38.08 40.32 -12.26
N VAL A 1157 -39.30 39.88 -12.57
CA VAL A 1157 -39.75 38.50 -12.41
C VAL A 1157 -40.27 37.99 -13.73
N LYS A 1158 -39.91 36.77 -14.10
CA LYS A 1158 -40.44 36.07 -15.28
C LYS A 1158 -40.65 34.61 -14.95
N LYS A 1159 -41.72 34.02 -15.48
CA LYS A 1159 -41.96 32.59 -15.45
C LYS A 1159 -41.16 31.90 -16.56
N ASP A 1160 -40.41 30.86 -16.19
CA ASP A 1160 -39.59 30.01 -17.06
C ASP A 1160 -38.44 30.75 -17.78
N LEU A 1161 -37.57 30.00 -18.47
CA LEU A 1161 -36.46 30.54 -19.28
C LEU A 1161 -36.97 31.28 -20.55
N PRO A 1162 -36.12 32.12 -21.18
CA PRO A 1162 -34.81 32.60 -20.74
C PRO A 1162 -34.92 33.50 -19.50
N LEU A 1163 -33.79 33.68 -18.80
CA LEU A 1163 -33.71 34.46 -17.57
C LEU A 1163 -34.21 35.91 -17.75
N PRO A 1164 -34.84 36.51 -16.72
CA PRO A 1164 -35.37 37.86 -16.82
C PRO A 1164 -34.26 38.90 -17.02
N THR A 1165 -34.55 39.94 -17.80
CA THR A 1165 -33.69 41.13 -17.92
C THR A 1165 -34.54 42.37 -17.75
N LEU A 1166 -33.92 43.55 -17.63
CA LEU A 1166 -34.67 44.82 -17.62
C LEU A 1166 -35.47 45.09 -18.92
N ARG A 1167 -35.24 44.30 -19.98
CA ARG A 1167 -35.98 44.36 -21.24
C ARG A 1167 -36.89 43.15 -21.48
N LEU A 1168 -36.80 42.11 -20.65
CA LEU A 1168 -37.51 40.84 -20.81
C LEU A 1168 -38.00 40.34 -19.44
N PHE A 1169 -39.26 40.64 -19.09
CA PHE A 1169 -39.84 40.29 -17.80
C PHE A 1169 -41.37 40.16 -17.91
N ASP A 1170 -41.98 39.43 -16.97
CA ASP A 1170 -43.45 39.36 -16.81
C ASP A 1170 -43.94 40.42 -15.81
N TYR A 1171 -43.20 40.63 -14.71
CA TYR A 1171 -43.49 41.63 -13.68
C TYR A 1171 -42.21 42.39 -13.29
N ARG A 1172 -42.37 43.64 -12.84
CA ARG A 1172 -41.28 44.51 -12.41
C ARG A 1172 -41.69 45.34 -11.19
N ALA A 1173 -40.79 45.49 -10.24
CA ALA A 1173 -40.88 46.40 -9.11
C ALA A 1173 -39.62 47.30 -9.11
N ASP A 1174 -39.83 48.60 -8.92
CA ASP A 1174 -38.77 49.60 -8.81
C ASP A 1174 -38.87 50.20 -7.41
N GLU A 1175 -38.06 49.71 -6.47
CA GLU A 1175 -38.14 50.12 -5.06
C GLU A 1175 -36.98 51.06 -4.71
N PRO A 1176 -37.26 52.35 -4.43
CA PRO A 1176 -36.24 53.28 -3.97
C PRO A 1176 -35.82 52.95 -2.52
N GLY A 1177 -34.51 52.94 -2.26
CA GLY A 1177 -33.97 52.68 -0.92
C GLY A 1177 -34.19 53.83 0.07
N PRO A 1178 -34.06 53.60 1.38
CA PRO A 1178 -34.05 54.69 2.36
C PRO A 1178 -32.83 55.59 2.12
N VAL A 1179 -33.06 56.90 1.92
CA VAL A 1179 -31.98 57.89 1.83
C VAL A 1179 -31.33 58.03 3.22
N LEU A 1180 -30.11 57.50 3.38
CA LEU A 1180 -29.28 57.78 4.53
C LEU A 1180 -28.66 59.19 4.36
N ASP A 1181 -29.10 60.15 5.19
CA ASP A 1181 -28.49 61.48 5.35
C ASP A 1181 -27.08 61.41 5.99
#